data_AF-A0A813M025-F1
#
_entry.id   AF-A0A813M025-F1
#
_cell.length_a   1.000
_cell.length_b   1.000
_cell.length_c   1.000
_cell.angle_alpha   90.00
_cell.angle_beta   90.00
_cell.angle_gamma   90.00
#
_symmetry.space_group_name_H-M   'P 1'
#
loop_
_entity.id
_entity.type
_entity.pdbx_description
1 polymer ?
#
loop_
_entity_poly.entity_id
_entity_poly.type
_entity_poly.pdbx_seq_one_letter_code
_entity_poly.pdbx_strand_id
1 'polypeptide(L)'
;EVPCAEPVMKLAQDTFAELQEFLPRVPLVTSLRMEGMTERHWKEIWDVVGQQINSEMKDFNLRALCGEPYKLQDHTEFLQSVAARANKEFSIERRLRQMCSAWDGVFFDCGEQYASSGTQVLGGMDNVSVLLDEQLAATQVLQHSPFKGHLAPEIEDWAVKLRYMLEHLEEWRRCQINWQYLQPIFDSLDVTRQLPSESRRFKAVDSLWRSTMQSTKEDPRALVCLGQAGMLDRWVKGNYDLESARRSLEYYLESKREKCSRLYFLSNNELLEVLSQSKDPRRVQPFINRLFTGVNELIFKGKIVSSIISPEGEEVHLHHEVGTRDGSVETWLGQLELALFATVRSAIAIAVASWSPSGPPTSDLVAQAVLCAHQVHFTLAVESALATPHKGENDGTKLRQLLQQLEQDLISSAANLASSKGLKGSERALVEALAILKVHHRDVVASLVAASVTERSAFEWVSQLRHSWEVSNNEPDLITGPSTPQGCIWIRRASSGLPYGHEYLGEVARIVVTPTTLRCQAALLDLQCLGRGGAVFGKSGCGKSSTVQDLAREVGRHCLSFDCTSGLDRLLASQMLKGAAGSGSWCCFDELKSASPEALGLLAHLLAQIFAARSTLVREGLWAHAAKAEFDFEGSPCFVRASFGFFATLRTAPSDLSPFGLLPPSLVGSLRPVAMGDPDPVSLAEVYFIAAGFEDPSGLARKVVIAFRWLEDNLGGSNLEGGFTSSSLSNPRAIIIVVLKLCQIRNELGAPVAFLSGGAARQVSKQQKAQDHQKAQEQQNELKKLEAKEEEQYQLMRTIRDFMQPGLLVGLHPFLEDILSDLFPAAGDRADRQRGPTVVSAGGRGAVEVSSLAAAACEALHLDPGKAFTMKVVHLHTAVQSGQGVMLVGPAGSGKTACQRVLQRVLKGQSATEVTLHTLSPAAAEGGHFLGRFDQAEWRDGALAAAARCAASDATGASHWLVMDGPVVPSWADGVCAALDKGRRLCLGSGEVIKLHSNTILLFESEDLQSASPASVSRCLVVYFESATVGIMPQEPQAMQSRR
;
A
#
# COMPACT_ATOMS: atom_id res chain seq x y z
N GLU A 1 -90.11 -26.93 -25.01
CA GLU A 1 -88.93 -26.61 -25.84
C GLU A 1 -89.23 -25.27 -26.51
N VAL A 2 -88.56 -24.18 -26.08
CA VAL A 2 -89.12 -22.81 -26.23
C VAL A 2 -88.88 -22.23 -27.64
N PRO A 3 -89.92 -21.75 -28.35
CA PRO A 3 -89.81 -21.03 -29.62
C PRO A 3 -89.59 -19.53 -29.36
N CYS A 4 -88.35 -19.08 -29.17
CA CYS A 4 -88.03 -17.65 -28.98
C CYS A 4 -86.81 -17.14 -29.76
N ALA A 5 -86.26 -17.90 -30.72
CA ALA A 5 -85.00 -17.53 -31.39
C ALA A 5 -85.17 -16.65 -32.66
N GLU A 6 -86.29 -16.72 -33.36
CA GLU A 6 -86.46 -16.04 -34.67
C GLU A 6 -86.48 -14.49 -34.62
N PRO A 7 -87.25 -13.82 -33.75
CA PRO A 7 -87.32 -12.35 -33.77
C PRO A 7 -86.00 -11.70 -33.29
N VAL A 8 -85.27 -12.34 -32.38
CA VAL A 8 -83.96 -11.89 -31.92
C VAL A 8 -82.90 -12.06 -33.01
N MET A 9 -82.95 -13.17 -33.77
CA MET A 9 -82.08 -13.37 -34.94
C MET A 9 -82.33 -12.34 -36.04
N LYS A 10 -83.59 -11.97 -36.30
CA LYS A 10 -83.92 -10.94 -37.29
C LYS A 10 -83.40 -9.57 -36.90
N LEU A 11 -83.61 -9.15 -35.65
CA LEU A 11 -83.08 -7.89 -35.12
C LEU A 11 -81.54 -7.88 -35.14
N ALA A 12 -80.88 -9.01 -34.84
CA ALA A 12 -79.43 -9.14 -34.91
C ALA A 12 -78.91 -9.04 -36.36
N GLN A 13 -79.65 -9.58 -37.34
CA GLN A 13 -79.31 -9.46 -38.76
C GLN A 13 -79.51 -8.03 -39.28
N ASP A 14 -80.59 -7.37 -38.88
CA ASP A 14 -80.88 -5.98 -39.25
C ASP A 14 -79.83 -5.03 -38.66
N THR A 15 -79.51 -5.17 -37.37
CA THR A 15 -78.44 -4.38 -36.73
C THR A 15 -77.05 -4.69 -37.29
N PHE A 16 -76.78 -5.94 -37.70
CA PHE A 16 -75.54 -6.28 -38.39
C PHE A 16 -75.45 -5.66 -39.78
N ALA A 17 -76.56 -5.58 -40.52
CA ALA A 17 -76.62 -4.89 -41.81
C ALA A 17 -76.40 -3.37 -41.65
N GLU A 18 -77.01 -2.74 -40.64
CA GLU A 18 -76.76 -1.33 -40.29
C GLU A 18 -75.29 -1.08 -39.94
N LEU A 19 -74.65 -1.99 -39.19
CA LEU A 19 -73.22 -1.92 -38.88
C LEU A 19 -72.34 -2.09 -40.12
N GLN A 20 -72.71 -2.97 -41.06
CA GLN A 20 -72.01 -3.12 -42.33
C GLN A 20 -72.13 -1.86 -43.21
N GLU A 21 -73.28 -1.18 -43.19
CA GLU A 21 -73.47 0.09 -43.90
C GLU A 21 -72.66 1.24 -43.28
N PHE A 22 -72.46 1.21 -41.95
CA PHE A 22 -71.66 2.21 -41.23
C PHE A 22 -70.14 1.97 -41.31
N LEU A 23 -69.69 0.72 -41.47
CA LEU A 23 -68.28 0.32 -41.48
C LEU A 23 -67.38 1.20 -42.39
N PRO A 24 -67.78 1.55 -43.63
CA PRO A 24 -66.97 2.39 -44.52
C PRO A 24 -66.82 3.84 -44.05
N ARG A 25 -67.68 4.32 -43.13
CA ARG A 25 -67.63 5.68 -42.57
C ARG A 25 -66.71 5.77 -41.35
N VAL A 26 -66.33 4.65 -40.73
CA VAL A 26 -65.47 4.61 -39.54
C VAL A 26 -64.08 5.22 -39.79
N PRO A 27 -63.37 4.94 -40.90
CA PRO A 27 -62.05 5.52 -41.14
C PRO A 27 -62.10 7.04 -41.36
N LEU A 28 -63.18 7.55 -41.94
CA LEU A 28 -63.46 8.98 -42.09
C LEU A 28 -63.60 9.64 -40.71
N VAL A 29 -64.46 9.08 -39.85
CA VAL A 29 -64.68 9.57 -38.48
C VAL A 29 -63.38 9.54 -37.66
N THR A 30 -62.58 8.50 -37.84
CA THR A 30 -61.31 8.35 -37.12
C THR A 30 -60.31 9.40 -37.58
N SER A 31 -60.20 9.64 -38.89
CA SER A 31 -59.30 10.64 -39.48
C SER A 31 -59.66 12.07 -39.07
N LEU A 32 -60.96 12.41 -39.02
CA LEU A 32 -61.45 13.73 -38.59
C LEU A 32 -61.27 13.98 -37.09
N ARG A 33 -61.13 12.92 -36.29
CA ARG A 33 -60.95 12.98 -34.84
C ARG A 33 -59.48 12.85 -34.43
N MET A 34 -58.54 12.71 -35.38
CA MET A 34 -57.12 12.61 -35.05
C MET A 34 -56.63 13.87 -34.33
N GLU A 35 -55.94 13.67 -33.21
CA GLU A 35 -55.31 14.77 -32.47
C GLU A 35 -54.23 15.44 -33.34
N GLY A 36 -54.21 16.78 -33.39
CA GLY A 36 -53.25 17.54 -34.21
C GLY A 36 -53.79 18.19 -35.48
N MET A 37 -55.08 18.01 -35.80
CA MET A 37 -55.73 18.76 -36.88
C MET A 37 -55.80 20.26 -36.53
N THR A 38 -55.11 21.09 -37.32
CA THR A 38 -55.06 22.56 -37.17
C THR A 38 -55.70 23.23 -38.38
N GLU A 39 -55.91 24.54 -38.34
CA GLU A 39 -56.47 25.30 -39.48
C GLU A 39 -55.70 25.09 -40.79
N ARG A 40 -54.39 24.81 -40.73
CA ARG A 40 -53.57 24.50 -41.91
C ARG A 40 -54.01 23.20 -42.57
N HIS A 41 -54.17 22.15 -41.76
CA HIS A 41 -54.62 20.84 -42.22
C HIS A 41 -56.05 20.90 -42.76
N TRP A 42 -56.92 21.66 -42.08
CA TRP A 42 -58.27 21.92 -42.56
C TRP A 42 -58.28 22.68 -43.88
N LYS A 43 -57.47 23.73 -44.05
CA LYS A 43 -57.34 24.45 -45.33
C LYS A 43 -56.92 23.52 -46.48
N GLU A 44 -55.96 22.64 -46.25
CA GLU A 44 -55.50 21.67 -47.27
C GLU A 44 -56.59 20.63 -47.63
N ILE A 45 -57.43 20.25 -46.68
CA ILE A 45 -58.62 19.41 -46.93
C ILE A 45 -59.66 20.18 -47.75
N TRP A 46 -59.96 21.43 -47.36
CA TRP A 46 -60.97 22.25 -48.02
C TRP A 46 -60.57 22.70 -49.42
N ASP A 47 -59.28 22.93 -49.68
CA ASP A 47 -58.74 23.25 -50.99
C ASP A 47 -58.94 22.09 -51.99
N VAL A 48 -58.89 20.83 -51.51
CA VAL A 48 -59.14 19.64 -52.34
C VAL A 48 -60.62 19.36 -52.54
N VAL A 49 -61.46 19.64 -51.53
CA VAL A 49 -62.93 19.45 -51.60
C VAL A 49 -63.61 20.59 -52.40
N GLY A 50 -62.94 21.73 -52.59
CA GLY A 50 -63.41 22.82 -53.46
C GLY A 50 -64.51 23.71 -52.85
N GLN A 51 -64.75 23.63 -51.54
CA GLN A 51 -65.70 24.47 -50.81
C GLN A 51 -65.14 24.87 -49.43
N GLN A 52 -65.19 26.16 -49.09
CA GLN A 52 -64.78 26.67 -47.78
C GLN A 52 -65.96 26.62 -46.80
N ILE A 53 -65.78 25.90 -45.68
CA ILE A 53 -66.73 25.90 -44.56
C ILE A 53 -66.13 26.68 -43.39
N ASN A 54 -66.92 27.60 -42.81
CA ASN A 54 -66.64 28.17 -41.49
C ASN A 54 -67.11 27.21 -40.39
N SER A 55 -66.25 26.95 -39.41
CA SER A 55 -66.43 26.02 -38.28
C SER A 55 -67.61 26.32 -37.34
N GLU A 56 -68.42 27.35 -37.61
CA GLU A 56 -69.51 27.83 -36.76
C GLU A 56 -70.93 27.48 -37.27
N MET A 57 -71.08 26.66 -38.31
CA MET A 57 -72.41 26.31 -38.83
C MET A 57 -73.18 25.34 -37.91
N LYS A 58 -74.45 25.66 -37.60
CA LYS A 58 -75.36 24.85 -36.78
C LYS A 58 -75.79 23.51 -37.39
N ASP A 59 -75.56 23.30 -38.70
CA ASP A 59 -75.95 22.09 -39.44
C ASP A 59 -74.78 21.11 -39.69
N PHE A 60 -73.67 21.24 -38.95
CA PHE A 60 -72.48 20.38 -39.07
C PHE A 60 -72.72 18.98 -38.49
N ASN A 61 -73.33 18.09 -39.28
CA ASN A 61 -73.58 16.69 -38.90
C ASN A 61 -72.85 15.70 -39.83
N LEU A 62 -72.57 14.48 -39.33
CA LEU A 62 -71.83 13.45 -40.08
C LEU A 62 -72.49 13.10 -41.42
N ARG A 63 -73.82 13.24 -41.50
CA ARG A 63 -74.62 12.95 -42.69
C ARG A 63 -74.41 13.99 -43.78
N ALA A 64 -74.25 15.26 -43.41
CA ALA A 64 -73.87 16.34 -44.32
C ALA A 64 -72.43 16.16 -44.82
N LEU A 65 -71.50 15.73 -43.96
CA LEU A 65 -70.09 15.49 -44.33
C LEU A 65 -69.93 14.30 -45.30
N CYS A 66 -70.72 13.24 -45.13
CA CYS A 66 -70.68 12.07 -46.02
C CYS A 66 -71.51 12.26 -47.30
N GLY A 67 -72.51 13.14 -47.29
CA GLY A 67 -73.44 13.37 -48.40
C GLY A 67 -73.14 14.64 -49.21
N GLU A 68 -74.07 15.01 -50.09
CA GLU A 68 -74.09 16.34 -50.73
C GLU A 68 -74.31 17.42 -49.65
N PRO A 69 -73.54 18.52 -49.65
CA PRO A 69 -72.66 19.01 -50.73
C PRO A 69 -71.16 18.63 -50.61
N TYR A 70 -70.71 17.92 -49.57
CA TYR A 70 -69.28 17.82 -49.24
C TYR A 70 -68.57 16.54 -49.69
N LYS A 71 -69.27 15.41 -49.81
CA LYS A 71 -68.75 14.12 -50.31
C LYS A 71 -67.35 13.73 -49.80
N LEU A 72 -67.03 13.98 -48.53
CA LEU A 72 -65.70 13.67 -47.98
C LEU A 72 -65.39 12.16 -48.01
N GLN A 73 -66.41 11.30 -48.13
CA GLN A 73 -66.27 9.86 -48.26
C GLN A 73 -65.48 9.46 -49.53
N ASP A 74 -65.54 10.26 -50.61
CA ASP A 74 -64.84 9.98 -51.86
C ASP A 74 -63.33 10.31 -51.78
N HIS A 75 -62.92 11.11 -50.79
CA HIS A 75 -61.53 11.53 -50.57
C HIS A 75 -60.90 10.91 -49.30
N THR A 76 -61.41 9.76 -48.87
CA THR A 76 -61.01 9.11 -47.60
C THR A 76 -59.50 8.81 -47.52
N GLU A 77 -58.86 8.37 -48.61
CA GLU A 77 -57.41 8.08 -48.63
C GLU A 77 -56.56 9.35 -48.45
N PHE A 78 -56.96 10.46 -49.07
CA PHE A 78 -56.29 11.75 -48.92
C PHE A 78 -56.42 12.26 -47.48
N LEU A 79 -57.64 12.22 -46.92
CA LEU A 79 -57.91 12.57 -45.52
C LEU A 79 -57.07 11.75 -44.54
N GLN A 80 -56.93 10.44 -44.76
CA GLN A 80 -56.09 9.58 -43.93
C GLN A 80 -54.62 9.99 -43.99
N SER A 81 -54.11 10.39 -45.16
CA SER A 81 -52.73 10.86 -45.32
C SER A 81 -52.46 12.18 -44.58
N VAL A 82 -53.38 13.14 -44.68
CA VAL A 82 -53.30 14.44 -43.99
C VAL A 82 -53.45 14.25 -42.49
N ALA A 83 -54.39 13.41 -42.05
CA ALA A 83 -54.61 13.09 -40.64
C ALA A 83 -53.43 12.33 -40.03
N ALA A 84 -52.79 11.41 -40.78
CA ALA A 84 -51.58 10.74 -40.35
C ALA A 84 -50.40 11.71 -40.21
N ARG A 85 -50.24 12.66 -41.15
CA ARG A 85 -49.21 13.71 -41.06
C ARG A 85 -49.47 14.63 -39.86
N ALA A 86 -50.69 15.11 -39.69
CA ALA A 86 -51.10 15.97 -38.57
C ALA A 86 -50.84 15.30 -37.22
N ASN A 87 -51.15 14.02 -37.09
CA ASN A 87 -50.88 13.24 -35.87
C ASN A 87 -49.37 13.10 -35.60
N LYS A 88 -48.55 12.88 -36.64
CA LYS A 88 -47.08 12.83 -36.49
C LYS A 88 -46.50 14.19 -36.11
N GLU A 89 -46.96 15.28 -36.72
CA GLU A 89 -46.57 16.65 -36.36
C GLU A 89 -46.93 16.98 -34.91
N PHE A 90 -48.16 16.67 -34.49
CA PHE A 90 -48.62 16.87 -33.12
C PHE A 90 -47.83 16.03 -32.10
N SER A 91 -47.43 14.81 -32.47
CA SER A 91 -46.56 14.00 -31.61
C SER A 91 -45.17 14.64 -31.39
N ILE A 92 -44.63 15.29 -32.41
CA ILE A 92 -43.35 16.03 -32.35
C ILE A 92 -43.52 17.29 -31.48
N GLU A 93 -44.56 18.08 -31.72
CA GLU A 93 -44.88 19.28 -30.96
C GLU A 93 -45.12 18.97 -29.48
N ARG A 94 -45.88 17.91 -29.17
CA ARG A 94 -46.11 17.43 -27.81
C ARG A 94 -44.81 17.01 -27.15
N ARG A 95 -43.94 16.29 -27.87
CA ARG A 95 -42.63 15.88 -27.36
C ARG A 95 -41.72 17.08 -27.09
N LEU A 96 -41.69 18.06 -27.98
CA LEU A 96 -40.92 19.30 -27.81
C LEU A 96 -41.43 20.09 -26.58
N ARG A 97 -42.74 20.23 -26.41
CA ARG A 97 -43.33 20.84 -25.20
C ARG A 97 -42.99 20.09 -23.92
N GLN A 98 -43.07 18.76 -23.95
CA GLN A 98 -42.68 17.92 -22.82
C GLN A 98 -41.21 18.13 -22.45
N MET A 99 -40.33 18.17 -23.46
CA MET A 99 -38.90 18.44 -23.28
C MET A 99 -38.67 19.81 -22.66
N CYS A 100 -39.34 20.86 -23.13
CA CYS A 100 -39.27 22.19 -22.53
C CYS A 100 -39.77 22.20 -21.08
N SER A 101 -40.93 21.59 -20.79
CA SER A 101 -41.52 21.55 -19.45
C SER A 101 -40.71 20.72 -18.45
N ALA A 102 -39.91 19.76 -18.92
CA ALA A 102 -39.05 18.97 -18.07
C ALA A 102 -37.99 19.82 -17.36
N TRP A 103 -37.63 20.98 -17.92
CA TRP A 103 -36.66 21.91 -17.33
C TRP A 103 -37.23 22.79 -16.21
N ASP A 104 -38.54 22.93 -16.11
CA ASP A 104 -39.18 23.82 -15.11
C ASP A 104 -38.93 23.33 -13.66
N GLY A 105 -38.73 22.03 -13.49
CA GLY A 105 -38.45 21.39 -12.19
C GLY A 105 -36.97 21.09 -11.93
N VAL A 106 -36.05 21.58 -12.76
CA VAL A 106 -34.62 21.28 -12.67
C VAL A 106 -33.89 22.43 -12.00
N PHE A 107 -33.37 22.16 -10.81
CA PHE A 107 -32.66 23.13 -9.98
C PHE A 107 -31.23 22.65 -9.73
N PHE A 108 -30.32 23.60 -9.62
CA PHE A 108 -29.00 23.33 -9.07
C PHE A 108 -29.05 23.30 -7.55
N ASP A 109 -28.27 22.38 -6.97
CA ASP A 109 -28.11 22.29 -5.53
C ASP A 109 -26.92 23.14 -5.10
N CYS A 110 -27.18 24.36 -4.63
CA CYS A 110 -26.14 25.17 -3.97
C CYS A 110 -25.92 24.61 -2.55
N GLY A 111 -24.98 23.68 -2.41
CA GLY A 111 -24.69 22.96 -1.16
C GLY A 111 -24.20 23.84 0.00
N GLU A 112 -23.74 23.20 1.08
CA GLU A 112 -23.14 23.91 2.22
C GLU A 112 -21.88 24.70 1.83
N GLN A 113 -21.44 25.62 2.70
CA GLN A 113 -20.25 26.44 2.45
C GLN A 113 -19.01 25.58 2.21
N TYR A 114 -18.23 25.93 1.18
CA TYR A 114 -16.95 25.30 0.88
C TYR A 114 -15.89 25.73 1.89
N ALA A 115 -15.57 24.82 2.81
CA ALA A 115 -14.49 24.98 3.78
C ALA A 115 -14.50 26.36 4.47
N SER A 116 -13.34 27.04 4.56
CA SER A 116 -13.18 28.37 5.15
C SER A 116 -13.37 29.54 4.17
N SER A 117 -13.72 29.27 2.91
CA SER A 117 -13.75 30.28 1.83
C SER A 117 -14.96 31.23 1.89
N GLY A 118 -16.01 30.82 2.61
CA GLY A 118 -17.27 31.56 2.78
C GLY A 118 -18.20 31.53 1.55
N THR A 119 -17.86 30.80 0.49
CA THR A 119 -18.67 30.63 -0.74
C THR A 119 -19.18 29.20 -0.88
N GLN A 120 -20.17 28.95 -1.74
CA GLN A 120 -20.77 27.62 -1.99
C GLN A 120 -20.23 27.02 -3.29
N VAL A 121 -20.36 25.70 -3.42
CA VAL A 121 -20.06 24.93 -4.64
C VAL A 121 -21.37 24.56 -5.33
N LEU A 122 -21.37 24.49 -6.66
CA LEU A 122 -22.53 24.03 -7.42
C LEU A 122 -22.59 22.49 -7.39
N GLY A 123 -23.67 21.97 -6.81
CA GLY A 123 -24.04 20.56 -6.76
C GLY A 123 -25.19 20.25 -7.73
N GLY A 124 -25.50 18.96 -7.90
CA GLY A 124 -26.57 18.50 -8.79
C GLY A 124 -26.23 18.53 -10.29
N MET A 125 -24.98 18.83 -10.66
CA MET A 125 -24.56 18.94 -12.07
C MET A 125 -24.73 17.63 -12.86
N ASP A 126 -24.66 16.46 -12.22
CA ASP A 126 -24.74 15.18 -12.92
C ASP A 126 -26.16 14.88 -13.40
N ASN A 127 -27.17 15.21 -12.59
CA ASN A 127 -28.58 15.08 -13.00
C ASN A 127 -28.90 16.00 -14.18
N VAL A 128 -28.34 17.21 -14.18
CA VAL A 128 -28.48 18.18 -15.26
C VAL A 128 -27.77 17.70 -16.53
N SER A 129 -26.58 17.11 -16.41
CA SER A 129 -25.83 16.52 -17.54
C SER A 129 -26.59 15.38 -18.19
N VAL A 130 -27.11 14.43 -17.39
CA VAL A 130 -27.88 13.28 -17.90
C VAL A 130 -29.11 13.75 -18.66
N LEU A 131 -29.83 14.75 -18.12
CA LEU A 131 -31.00 15.31 -18.80
C LEU A 131 -30.62 16.04 -20.10
N LEU A 132 -29.51 16.77 -20.11
CA LEU A 132 -28.98 17.44 -21.29
C LEU A 132 -28.64 16.44 -22.41
N ASP A 133 -27.94 15.36 -22.08
CA ASP A 133 -27.56 14.31 -23.03
C ASP A 133 -28.80 13.60 -23.60
N GLU A 134 -29.76 13.25 -22.75
CA GLU A 134 -31.03 12.63 -23.18
C GLU A 134 -31.79 13.57 -24.13
N GLN A 135 -31.90 14.86 -23.78
CA GLN A 135 -32.62 15.82 -24.60
C GLN A 135 -31.88 16.21 -25.89
N LEU A 136 -30.55 16.22 -25.90
CA LEU A 136 -29.75 16.41 -27.11
C LEU A 136 -29.99 15.25 -28.09
N ALA A 137 -29.94 14.00 -27.60
CA ALA A 137 -30.24 12.83 -28.42
C ALA A 137 -31.69 12.84 -28.94
N ALA A 138 -32.65 13.19 -28.07
CA ALA A 138 -34.05 13.32 -28.47
C ALA A 138 -34.26 14.40 -29.53
N THR A 139 -33.59 15.55 -29.40
CA THR A 139 -33.68 16.67 -30.36
C THR A 139 -33.07 16.28 -31.71
N GLN A 140 -31.96 15.53 -31.73
CA GLN A 140 -31.37 15.01 -32.98
C GLN A 140 -32.35 14.10 -33.74
N VAL A 141 -33.08 13.23 -33.03
CA VAL A 141 -34.12 12.39 -33.64
C VAL A 141 -35.23 13.25 -34.27
N LEU A 142 -35.63 14.35 -33.59
CA LEU A 142 -36.61 15.29 -34.13
C LEU A 142 -36.09 16.05 -35.36
N GLN A 143 -34.80 16.42 -35.39
CA GLN A 143 -34.16 17.09 -36.52
C GLN A 143 -34.10 16.22 -37.79
N HIS A 144 -34.02 14.90 -37.64
CA HIS A 144 -34.03 13.95 -38.77
C HIS A 144 -35.42 13.47 -39.18
N SER A 145 -36.47 13.89 -38.47
CA SER A 145 -37.84 13.49 -38.80
C SER A 145 -38.29 14.10 -40.14
N PRO A 146 -38.89 13.32 -41.05
CA PRO A 146 -39.46 13.83 -42.29
C PRO A 146 -40.70 14.72 -42.05
N PHE A 147 -41.30 14.67 -40.85
CA PHE A 147 -42.50 15.42 -40.48
C PHE A 147 -42.19 16.71 -39.70
N LYS A 148 -40.95 17.20 -39.69
CA LYS A 148 -40.57 18.43 -38.96
C LYS A 148 -41.02 19.75 -39.59
N GLY A 149 -41.66 19.70 -40.77
CA GLY A 149 -41.80 20.79 -41.73
C GLY A 149 -41.91 22.21 -41.16
N HIS A 150 -42.91 22.51 -40.33
CA HIS A 150 -43.10 23.85 -39.75
C HIS A 150 -42.47 24.05 -38.37
N LEU A 151 -42.14 22.97 -37.67
CA LEU A 151 -41.51 22.96 -36.34
C LEU A 151 -39.98 23.03 -36.42
N ALA A 152 -39.41 22.92 -37.63
CA ALA A 152 -37.97 22.97 -37.89
C ALA A 152 -37.25 24.15 -37.20
N PRO A 153 -37.71 25.43 -37.30
CA PRO A 153 -37.02 26.54 -36.62
C PRO A 153 -37.04 26.40 -35.10
N GLU A 154 -38.16 25.98 -34.50
CA GLU A 154 -38.25 25.79 -33.05
C GLU A 154 -37.32 24.66 -32.55
N ILE A 155 -37.22 23.56 -33.33
CA ILE A 155 -36.32 22.44 -33.03
C ILE A 155 -34.85 22.88 -33.17
N GLU A 156 -34.53 23.71 -34.16
CA GLU A 156 -33.18 24.24 -34.37
C GLU A 156 -32.77 25.21 -33.26
N ASP A 157 -33.64 26.15 -32.88
CA ASP A 157 -33.42 27.08 -31.78
C ASP A 157 -33.24 26.34 -30.45
N TRP A 158 -34.08 25.32 -30.20
CA TRP A 158 -33.94 24.45 -29.03
C TRP A 158 -32.61 23.70 -29.03
N ALA A 159 -32.19 23.16 -30.17
CA ALA A 159 -30.91 22.46 -30.31
C ALA A 159 -29.70 23.38 -30.11
N VAL A 160 -29.77 24.65 -30.55
CA VAL A 160 -28.73 25.65 -30.29
C VAL A 160 -28.67 25.96 -28.79
N LYS A 161 -29.83 26.14 -28.15
CA LYS A 161 -29.91 26.41 -26.72
C LYS A 161 -29.36 25.25 -25.88
N LEU A 162 -29.74 24.00 -26.17
CA LEU A 162 -29.21 22.82 -25.47
C LEU A 162 -27.68 22.69 -25.62
N ARG A 163 -27.15 22.92 -26.83
CA ARG A 163 -25.69 22.88 -27.06
C ARG A 163 -24.95 23.96 -26.27
N TYR A 164 -25.45 25.19 -26.27
CA TYR A 164 -24.88 26.26 -25.46
C TYR A 164 -24.91 25.92 -23.96
N MET A 165 -25.99 25.33 -23.47
CA MET A 165 -26.09 24.92 -22.06
C MET A 165 -25.12 23.79 -21.71
N LEU A 166 -24.86 22.83 -22.61
CA LEU A 166 -23.87 21.78 -22.42
C LEU A 166 -22.46 22.39 -22.28
N GLU A 167 -22.04 23.20 -23.25
CA GLU A 167 -20.72 23.86 -23.25
C GLU A 167 -20.55 24.74 -22.00
N HIS A 168 -21.60 25.47 -21.61
CA HIS A 168 -21.59 26.29 -20.41
C HIS A 168 -21.46 25.45 -19.13
N LEU A 169 -22.18 24.33 -19.02
CA LEU A 169 -22.08 23.42 -17.88
C LEU A 169 -20.68 22.80 -17.78
N GLU A 170 -20.08 22.39 -18.89
CA GLU A 170 -18.74 21.81 -18.95
C GLU A 170 -17.66 22.81 -18.54
N GLU A 171 -17.69 24.02 -19.08
CA GLU A 171 -16.72 25.07 -18.75
C GLU A 171 -16.87 25.56 -17.30
N TRP A 172 -18.11 25.65 -16.79
CA TRP A 172 -18.35 25.96 -15.38
C TRP A 172 -17.84 24.83 -14.48
N ARG A 173 -18.09 23.56 -14.81
CA ARG A 173 -17.56 22.39 -14.09
C ARG A 173 -16.03 22.40 -14.06
N ARG A 174 -15.38 22.66 -15.20
CA ARG A 174 -13.91 22.78 -15.30
C ARG A 174 -13.38 23.92 -14.43
N CYS A 175 -14.07 25.07 -14.41
CA CYS A 175 -13.70 26.19 -13.56
C CYS A 175 -13.85 25.85 -12.08
N GLN A 176 -14.90 25.13 -11.70
CA GLN A 176 -15.13 24.69 -10.32
C GLN A 176 -13.98 23.80 -9.83
N ILE A 177 -13.59 22.79 -10.61
CA ILE A 177 -12.49 21.86 -10.25
C ILE A 177 -11.17 22.62 -10.09
N ASN A 178 -10.79 23.42 -11.09
CA ASN A 178 -9.53 24.18 -11.04
C ASN A 178 -9.53 25.24 -9.94
N TRP A 179 -10.66 25.92 -9.71
CA TRP A 179 -10.79 26.92 -8.65
C TRP A 179 -10.71 26.29 -7.27
N GLN A 180 -11.36 25.14 -7.03
CA GLN A 180 -11.28 24.41 -5.75
C GLN A 180 -9.86 23.98 -5.41
N TYR A 181 -9.08 23.54 -6.41
CA TYR A 181 -7.67 23.21 -6.22
C TYR A 181 -6.82 24.44 -5.88
N LEU A 182 -7.00 25.54 -6.62
CA LEU A 182 -6.17 26.74 -6.49
C LEU A 182 -6.57 27.65 -5.32
N GLN A 183 -7.83 27.61 -4.87
CA GLN A 183 -8.34 28.49 -3.82
C GLN A 183 -7.58 28.36 -2.49
N PRO A 184 -7.38 27.16 -1.92
CA PRO A 184 -6.62 27.01 -0.68
C PRO A 184 -5.16 27.49 -0.82
N ILE A 185 -4.59 27.35 -2.02
CA ILE A 185 -3.18 27.67 -2.29
C ILE A 185 -2.97 29.19 -2.37
N PHE A 186 -3.81 29.89 -3.14
CA PHE A 186 -3.68 31.33 -3.38
C PHE A 186 -4.32 32.21 -2.28
N ASP A 187 -5.09 31.64 -1.36
CA ASP A 187 -5.52 32.33 -0.14
C ASP A 187 -4.33 32.55 0.83
N SER A 188 -3.27 31.75 0.71
CA SER A 188 -2.05 31.91 1.50
C SER A 188 -1.27 33.19 1.13
N LEU A 189 -0.89 33.94 2.17
CA LEU A 189 -0.16 35.20 2.02
C LEU A 189 1.25 35.03 1.44
N ASP A 190 1.88 33.88 1.67
CA ASP A 190 3.25 33.62 1.25
C ASP A 190 3.33 33.26 -0.25
N VAL A 191 2.38 32.47 -0.79
CA VAL A 191 2.28 32.23 -2.24
C VAL A 191 1.94 33.52 -2.97
N THR A 192 1.07 34.36 -2.41
CA THR A 192 0.73 35.67 -2.98
C THR A 192 1.95 36.59 -3.13
N ARG A 193 2.92 36.49 -2.22
CA ARG A 193 4.18 37.25 -2.29
C ARG A 193 5.12 36.72 -3.37
N GLN A 194 5.12 35.41 -3.61
CA GLN A 194 6.04 34.76 -4.54
C GLN A 194 5.52 34.78 -5.99
N LEU A 195 4.20 34.72 -6.20
CA LEU A 195 3.55 34.71 -7.52
C LEU A 195 2.51 35.83 -7.65
N PRO A 196 2.91 37.12 -7.61
CA PRO A 196 1.99 38.24 -7.51
C PRO A 196 1.14 38.48 -8.77
N SER A 197 1.66 38.15 -9.96
CA SER A 197 0.92 38.26 -11.23
C SER A 197 -0.22 37.24 -11.31
N GLU A 198 0.07 36.00 -10.95
CA GLU A 198 -0.84 34.86 -10.96
C GLU A 198 -1.92 35.04 -9.90
N SER A 199 -1.55 35.50 -8.70
CA SER A 199 -2.54 35.82 -7.66
C SER A 199 -3.53 36.90 -8.08
N ARG A 200 -3.12 37.88 -8.91
CA ARG A 200 -4.06 38.87 -9.46
C ARG A 200 -5.04 38.23 -10.44
N ARG A 201 -4.57 37.34 -11.30
CA ARG A 201 -5.44 36.59 -12.23
C ARG A 201 -6.42 35.70 -11.47
N PHE A 202 -5.93 34.93 -10.49
CA PHE A 202 -6.76 34.09 -9.64
C PHE A 202 -7.85 34.91 -8.92
N LYS A 203 -7.50 36.07 -8.32
CA LYS A 203 -8.48 36.94 -7.66
C LYS A 203 -9.56 37.49 -8.60
N ALA A 204 -9.22 37.75 -9.86
CA ALA A 204 -10.21 38.15 -10.86
C ALA A 204 -11.23 37.02 -11.10
N VAL A 205 -10.74 35.79 -11.26
CA VAL A 205 -11.60 34.60 -11.41
C VAL A 205 -12.39 34.30 -10.13
N ASP A 206 -11.80 34.45 -8.94
CA ASP A 206 -12.48 34.28 -7.65
C ASP A 206 -13.65 35.27 -7.49
N SER A 207 -13.47 36.53 -7.92
CA SER A 207 -14.55 37.52 -7.91
C SER A 207 -15.69 37.18 -8.89
N LEU A 208 -15.35 36.61 -10.05
CA LEU A 208 -16.33 36.11 -11.02
C LEU A 208 -17.08 34.89 -10.45
N TRP A 209 -16.37 33.95 -9.82
CA TRP A 209 -16.94 32.78 -9.17
C TRP A 209 -17.95 33.18 -8.09
N ARG A 210 -17.53 34.03 -7.14
CA ARG A 210 -18.38 34.47 -6.03
C ARG A 210 -19.63 35.21 -6.50
N SER A 211 -19.50 36.11 -7.48
CA SER A 211 -20.66 36.85 -8.01
C SER A 211 -21.65 35.91 -8.72
N THR A 212 -21.16 34.94 -9.48
CA THR A 212 -22.00 33.97 -10.18
C THR A 212 -22.71 33.01 -9.23
N MET A 213 -22.00 32.47 -8.24
CA MET A 213 -22.59 31.59 -7.23
C MET A 213 -23.64 32.32 -6.40
N GLN A 214 -23.45 33.62 -6.13
CA GLN A 214 -24.47 34.45 -5.46
C GLN A 214 -25.72 34.60 -6.33
N SER A 215 -25.59 34.92 -7.62
CA SER A 215 -26.74 35.00 -8.54
C SER A 215 -27.44 33.65 -8.71
N THR A 216 -26.70 32.55 -8.71
CA THR A 216 -27.26 31.18 -8.82
C THR A 216 -28.01 30.77 -7.56
N LYS A 217 -27.61 31.29 -6.40
CA LYS A 217 -28.35 31.09 -5.15
C LYS A 217 -29.69 31.84 -5.14
N GLU A 218 -29.75 33.01 -5.76
CA GLU A 218 -30.97 33.81 -5.86
C GLU A 218 -32.00 33.17 -6.81
N ASP A 219 -31.55 32.60 -7.93
CA ASP A 219 -32.39 31.82 -8.86
C ASP A 219 -31.67 30.52 -9.27
N PRO A 220 -31.98 29.37 -8.63
CA PRO A 220 -31.26 28.11 -8.85
C PRO A 220 -31.75 27.32 -10.08
N ARG A 221 -32.68 27.86 -10.88
CA ARG A 221 -33.21 27.15 -12.07
C ARG A 221 -32.12 26.94 -13.10
N ALA A 222 -31.85 25.68 -13.45
CA ALA A 222 -30.73 25.34 -14.33
C ALA A 222 -30.81 26.02 -15.70
N LEU A 223 -32.02 26.13 -16.26
CA LEU A 223 -32.25 26.76 -17.56
C LEU A 223 -32.00 28.28 -17.56
N VAL A 224 -32.17 28.95 -16.40
CA VAL A 224 -31.89 30.39 -16.25
C VAL A 224 -30.39 30.61 -16.06
N CYS A 225 -29.75 29.83 -15.17
CA CYS A 225 -28.31 29.95 -14.90
C CYS A 225 -27.48 29.65 -16.16
N LEU A 226 -27.79 28.56 -16.87
CA LEU A 226 -27.05 28.16 -18.07
C LEU A 226 -27.41 29.01 -19.30
N GLY A 227 -28.58 29.65 -19.31
CA GLY A 227 -29.06 30.48 -20.43
C GLY A 227 -28.53 31.91 -20.46
N GLN A 228 -27.68 32.33 -19.52
CA GLN A 228 -27.15 33.70 -19.46
C GLN A 228 -26.21 34.00 -20.64
N ALA A 229 -26.53 35.06 -21.39
CA ALA A 229 -25.76 35.47 -22.57
C ALA A 229 -24.37 36.01 -22.20
N GLY A 230 -23.33 35.55 -22.91
CA GLY A 230 -21.95 36.00 -22.73
C GLY A 230 -21.26 35.48 -21.47
N MET A 231 -21.90 34.59 -20.71
CA MET A 231 -21.33 33.98 -19.52
C MET A 231 -20.34 32.86 -19.86
N LEU A 232 -20.62 32.09 -20.92
CA LEU A 232 -19.72 31.07 -21.45
C LEU A 232 -18.32 31.64 -21.73
N ASP A 233 -18.23 32.76 -22.45
CA ASP A 233 -16.95 33.41 -22.78
C ASP A 233 -16.15 33.83 -21.53
N ARG A 234 -16.84 34.20 -20.46
CA ARG A 234 -16.21 34.56 -19.17
C ARG A 234 -15.64 33.32 -18.49
N TRP A 235 -16.33 32.19 -18.52
CA TRP A 235 -15.82 30.93 -18.00
C TRP A 235 -14.63 30.41 -18.79
N VAL A 236 -14.69 30.45 -20.12
CA VAL A 236 -13.57 30.05 -21.00
C VAL A 236 -12.33 30.89 -20.68
N LYS A 237 -12.48 32.21 -20.56
CA LYS A 237 -11.38 33.09 -20.16
C LYS A 237 -10.89 32.80 -18.74
N GLY A 238 -11.81 32.56 -17.80
CA GLY A 238 -11.48 32.21 -16.42
C GLY A 238 -10.67 30.91 -16.34
N ASN A 239 -11.07 29.88 -17.08
CA ASN A 239 -10.35 28.61 -17.18
C ASN A 239 -8.95 28.79 -17.77
N TYR A 240 -8.79 29.62 -18.81
CA TYR A 240 -7.47 29.96 -19.35
C TYR A 240 -6.57 30.62 -18.29
N ASP A 241 -7.10 31.57 -17.53
CA ASP A 241 -6.37 32.26 -16.46
C ASP A 241 -5.99 31.30 -15.31
N LEU A 242 -6.89 30.39 -14.92
CA LEU A 242 -6.63 29.35 -13.91
C LEU A 242 -5.57 28.35 -14.39
N GLU A 243 -5.61 27.90 -15.65
CA GLU A 243 -4.62 26.99 -16.21
C GLU A 243 -3.24 27.63 -16.33
N SER A 244 -3.19 28.90 -16.73
CA SER A 244 -1.94 29.66 -16.72
C SER A 244 -1.38 29.77 -15.29
N ALA A 245 -2.22 30.02 -14.30
CA ALA A 245 -1.79 30.07 -12.90
C ALA A 245 -1.28 28.70 -12.41
N ARG A 246 -1.94 27.60 -12.81
CA ARG A 246 -1.52 26.23 -12.49
C ARG A 246 -0.15 25.90 -13.07
N ARG A 247 0.08 26.19 -14.36
CA ARG A 247 1.40 25.97 -15.00
C ARG A 247 2.51 26.80 -14.35
N SER A 248 2.25 28.06 -14.04
CA SER A 248 3.22 28.91 -13.32
C SER A 248 3.55 28.35 -11.93
N LEU A 249 2.55 27.80 -11.23
CA LEU A 249 2.74 27.15 -9.93
C LEU A 249 3.58 25.87 -10.06
N GLU A 250 3.30 25.02 -11.06
CA GLU A 250 4.08 23.81 -11.35
C GLU A 250 5.55 24.15 -11.64
N TYR A 251 5.81 25.14 -12.49
CA TYR A 251 7.16 25.63 -12.78
C TYR A 251 7.87 26.17 -11.53
N TYR A 252 7.14 26.91 -10.70
CA TYR A 252 7.66 27.40 -9.43
C TYR A 252 8.08 26.27 -8.49
N LEU A 253 7.23 25.24 -8.33
CA LEU A 253 7.52 24.07 -7.50
C LEU A 253 8.71 23.28 -8.04
N GLU A 254 8.82 23.10 -9.35
CA GLU A 254 9.95 22.41 -9.97
C GLU A 254 11.27 23.15 -9.71
N SER A 255 11.28 24.49 -9.84
CA SER A 255 12.45 25.31 -9.50
C SER A 255 12.88 25.18 -8.02
N LYS A 256 11.96 24.90 -7.11
CA LYS A 256 12.28 24.60 -5.71
C LYS A 256 12.87 23.20 -5.54
N ARG A 257 12.35 22.21 -6.27
CA ARG A 257 12.85 20.83 -6.27
C ARG A 257 14.26 20.72 -6.87
N GLU A 258 14.58 21.53 -7.88
CA GLU A 258 15.93 21.61 -8.44
C GLU A 258 16.98 22.04 -7.40
N LYS A 259 16.62 22.99 -6.52
CA LYS A 259 17.51 23.49 -5.45
C LYS A 259 17.72 22.46 -4.34
N CYS A 260 16.67 21.73 -3.99
CA CYS A 260 16.72 20.65 -2.99
C CYS A 260 16.04 19.40 -3.55
N SER A 261 16.85 18.48 -4.12
CA SER A 261 16.35 17.29 -4.83
C SER A 261 15.54 16.33 -3.94
N ARG A 262 15.61 16.45 -2.61
CA ARG A 262 14.75 15.66 -1.70
C ARG A 262 13.29 16.08 -1.73
N LEU A 263 12.98 17.32 -2.13
CA LEU A 263 11.61 17.81 -2.26
C LEU A 263 10.82 17.10 -3.38
N TYR A 264 11.49 16.39 -4.28
CA TYR A 264 10.84 15.50 -5.25
C TYR A 264 10.07 14.34 -4.58
N PHE A 265 10.37 13.98 -3.31
CA PHE A 265 9.67 12.91 -2.60
C PHE A 265 8.35 13.35 -1.95
N LEU A 266 8.04 14.64 -2.02
CA LEU A 266 6.77 15.22 -1.55
C LEU A 266 5.82 15.43 -2.74
N SER A 267 4.53 15.22 -2.50
CA SER A 267 3.48 15.64 -3.43
C SER A 267 3.42 17.17 -3.55
N ASN A 268 2.75 17.68 -4.59
CA ASN A 268 2.61 19.13 -4.78
C ASN A 268 1.95 19.82 -3.58
N ASN A 269 0.94 19.19 -2.98
CA ASN A 269 0.21 19.75 -1.84
C ASN A 269 1.07 19.81 -0.58
N GLU A 270 1.81 18.74 -0.27
CA GLU A 270 2.73 18.70 0.87
C GLU A 270 3.88 19.68 0.70
N LEU A 271 4.42 19.78 -0.52
CA LEU A 271 5.46 20.75 -0.83
C LEU A 271 4.94 22.18 -0.64
N LEU A 272 3.71 22.47 -1.05
CA LEU A 272 3.08 23.76 -0.81
C LEU A 272 2.88 24.02 0.68
N GLU A 273 2.45 23.04 1.46
CA GLU A 273 2.32 23.17 2.92
C GLU A 273 3.67 23.54 3.56
N VAL A 274 4.74 22.84 3.18
CA VAL A 274 6.12 23.10 3.62
C VAL A 274 6.60 24.50 3.21
N LEU A 275 6.25 24.97 2.01
CA LEU A 275 6.68 26.28 1.48
C LEU A 275 5.80 27.44 1.99
N SER A 276 4.54 27.18 2.33
CA SER A 276 3.52 28.19 2.66
C SER A 276 3.70 28.86 4.02
N GLN A 277 4.49 28.28 4.92
CA GLN A 277 4.74 28.81 6.27
C GLN A 277 6.23 28.85 6.58
N SER A 278 7.02 29.48 5.70
CA SER A 278 8.49 29.54 5.80
C SER A 278 9.02 30.22 7.08
N LYS A 279 8.15 30.81 7.91
CA LYS A 279 8.52 31.50 9.16
C LYS A 279 8.74 30.55 10.34
N ASP A 280 8.04 29.42 10.36
CA ASP A 280 8.13 28.42 11.42
C ASP A 280 8.71 27.09 10.87
N PRO A 281 9.98 26.78 11.15
CA PRO A 281 10.64 25.58 10.64
C PRO A 281 10.04 24.29 11.21
N ARG A 282 9.28 24.35 12.32
CA ARG A 282 8.69 23.18 12.97
C ARG A 282 7.58 22.53 12.14
N ARG A 283 7.00 23.27 11.19
CA ARG A 283 5.99 22.76 10.27
C ARG A 283 6.50 21.68 9.31
N VAL A 284 7.82 21.54 9.17
CA VAL A 284 8.43 20.48 8.34
C VAL A 284 8.45 19.13 9.04
N GLN A 285 8.27 19.08 10.37
CA GLN A 285 8.35 17.84 11.16
C GLN A 285 7.50 16.68 10.63
N PRO A 286 6.22 16.86 10.21
CA PRO A 286 5.41 15.75 9.70
C PRO A 286 5.99 15.13 8.42
N PHE A 287 6.76 15.90 7.64
CA PHE A 287 7.28 15.51 6.34
C PHE A 287 8.74 15.04 6.40
N ILE A 288 9.45 15.25 7.51
CA ILE A 288 10.91 15.04 7.57
C ILE A 288 11.30 13.58 7.33
N ASN A 289 10.49 12.63 7.81
CA ASN A 289 10.73 11.20 7.62
C ASN A 289 10.68 10.79 6.13
N ARG A 290 9.86 11.48 5.32
CA ARG A 290 9.82 11.25 3.86
C ARG A 290 11.05 11.81 3.15
N LEU A 291 11.58 12.93 3.64
CA LEU A 291 12.78 13.57 3.07
C LEU A 291 14.07 12.84 3.49
N PHE A 292 14.12 12.38 4.74
CA PHE A 292 15.26 11.71 5.37
C PHE A 292 14.74 10.53 6.19
N THR A 293 14.84 9.31 5.65
CA THR A 293 14.23 8.14 6.30
C THR A 293 14.82 7.78 7.66
N GLY A 294 16.09 8.13 7.90
CA GLY A 294 16.71 7.94 9.20
C GLY A 294 16.27 8.95 10.25
N VAL A 295 15.49 9.98 9.89
CA VAL A 295 15.10 11.08 10.79
C VAL A 295 13.59 11.06 11.00
N ASN A 296 13.16 10.90 12.25
CA ASN A 296 11.76 10.99 12.63
C ASN A 296 11.40 12.39 13.15
N GLU A 297 12.29 13.01 13.93
CA GLU A 297 12.04 14.34 14.50
C GLU A 297 13.33 15.18 14.56
N LEU A 298 13.21 16.48 14.33
CA LEU A 298 14.27 17.47 14.51
C LEU A 298 14.15 18.17 15.87
N ILE A 299 15.23 18.27 16.63
CA ILE A 299 15.28 19.02 17.90
C ILE A 299 15.76 20.45 17.62
N PHE A 300 14.91 21.43 17.96
CA PHE A 300 15.17 22.85 17.73
C PHE A 300 15.56 23.58 19.01
N LYS A 301 16.76 24.18 19.04
CA LYS A 301 17.14 25.20 20.01
C LYS A 301 16.80 26.58 19.44
N GLY A 302 15.55 26.99 19.61
CA GLY A 302 15.01 28.20 18.98
C GLY A 302 14.79 28.01 17.47
N LYS A 303 15.58 28.68 16.63
CA LYS A 303 15.56 28.56 15.15
C LYS A 303 16.83 27.89 14.60
N ILE A 304 17.41 26.99 15.39
CA ILE A 304 18.61 26.25 15.04
C ILE A 304 18.32 24.77 15.30
N VAL A 305 18.61 23.92 14.32
CA VAL A 305 18.53 22.47 14.46
C VAL A 305 19.82 21.99 15.12
N SER A 306 19.71 21.36 16.30
CA SER A 306 20.87 20.89 17.08
C SER A 306 21.03 19.38 17.11
N SER A 307 19.91 18.64 17.14
CA SER A 307 19.91 17.18 17.15
C SER A 307 18.74 16.64 16.33
N ILE A 308 18.84 15.35 16.00
CA ILE A 308 17.81 14.58 15.31
C ILE A 308 17.46 13.36 16.15
N ILE A 309 16.22 12.89 16.04
CA ILE A 309 15.74 11.65 16.66
C ILE A 309 15.41 10.67 15.55
N SER A 310 15.93 9.45 15.63
CA SER A 310 15.61 8.37 14.69
C SER A 310 14.20 7.81 14.91
N PRO A 311 13.62 7.06 13.95
CA PRO A 311 12.38 6.32 14.17
C PRO A 311 12.42 5.35 15.36
N GLU A 312 13.61 4.83 15.69
CA GLU A 312 13.87 3.92 16.80
C GLU A 312 14.12 4.64 18.13
N GLY A 313 14.15 5.98 18.13
CA GLY A 313 14.34 6.81 19.32
C GLY A 313 15.79 7.13 19.66
N GLU A 314 16.73 6.91 18.75
CA GLU A 314 18.14 7.31 18.90
C GLU A 314 18.28 8.82 18.70
N GLU A 315 18.80 9.54 19.70
CA GLU A 315 19.12 10.96 19.57
C GLU A 315 20.57 11.15 19.08
N VAL A 316 20.75 11.84 17.96
CA VAL A 316 22.06 12.14 17.39
C VAL A 316 22.28 13.66 17.35
N HIS A 317 23.36 14.11 17.99
CA HIS A 317 23.77 15.51 17.95
C HIS A 317 24.50 15.83 16.64
N LEU A 318 24.10 16.94 15.99
CA LEU A 318 24.73 17.37 14.74
C LEU A 318 26.12 17.92 15.00
N HIS A 319 27.09 17.53 14.17
CA HIS A 319 28.45 18.08 14.21
C HIS A 319 28.47 19.59 13.85
N HIS A 320 27.57 20.00 12.96
CA HIS A 320 27.34 21.40 12.62
C HIS A 320 25.85 21.73 12.79
N GLU A 321 25.54 22.67 13.70
CA GLU A 321 24.18 23.14 13.90
C GLU A 321 23.69 23.94 12.68
N VAL A 322 22.42 23.76 12.29
CA VAL A 322 21.86 24.38 11.08
C VAL A 322 20.89 25.50 11.45
N GLY A 323 21.21 26.72 11.05
CA GLY A 323 20.38 27.89 11.30
C GLY A 323 19.24 28.02 10.29
N THR A 324 18.01 28.22 10.76
CA THR A 324 16.81 28.38 9.93
C THR A 324 16.34 29.85 9.85
N ARG A 325 17.19 30.82 10.22
CA ARG A 325 16.80 32.25 10.33
C ARG A 325 16.77 33.00 8.98
N ASP A 326 17.77 32.78 8.14
CA ASP A 326 18.04 33.65 6.98
C ASP A 326 17.88 32.94 5.62
N GLY A 327 17.54 31.65 5.62
CA GLY A 327 17.41 30.82 4.42
C GLY A 327 15.97 30.44 4.10
N SER A 328 15.65 30.35 2.81
CA SER A 328 14.45 29.66 2.34
C SER A 328 14.48 28.18 2.72
N VAL A 329 13.31 27.51 2.72
CA VAL A 329 13.17 26.14 3.22
C VAL A 329 14.08 25.17 2.48
N GLU A 330 14.18 25.31 1.16
CA GLU A 330 15.07 24.51 0.31
C GLU A 330 16.56 24.69 0.63
N THR A 331 16.96 25.88 1.10
CA THR A 331 18.36 26.20 1.36
C THR A 331 18.82 25.56 2.67
N TRP A 332 18.07 25.74 3.75
CA TRP A 332 18.45 25.15 5.04
C TRP A 332 18.24 23.63 5.07
N LEU A 333 17.29 23.07 4.30
CA LEU A 333 17.18 21.62 4.12
C LEU A 333 18.39 21.03 3.37
N GLY A 334 18.92 21.74 2.37
CA GLY A 334 20.17 21.37 1.72
C GLY A 334 21.37 21.44 2.67
N GLN A 335 21.41 22.43 3.56
CA GLN A 335 22.43 22.52 4.61
C GLN A 335 22.29 21.41 5.66
N LEU A 336 21.05 21.05 6.03
CA LEU A 336 20.76 19.93 6.91
C LEU A 336 21.27 18.61 6.30
N GLU A 337 21.03 18.39 5.00
CA GLU A 337 21.57 17.23 4.29
C GLU A 337 23.10 17.14 4.43
N LEU A 338 23.82 18.24 4.15
CA LEU A 338 25.28 18.27 4.30
C LEU A 338 25.74 18.08 5.75
N ALA A 339 25.02 18.67 6.72
CA ALA A 339 25.33 18.52 8.15
C ALA A 339 25.15 17.08 8.62
N LEU A 340 24.12 16.37 8.12
CA LEU A 340 23.91 14.95 8.39
C LEU A 340 25.08 14.11 7.84
N PHE A 341 25.50 14.35 6.59
CA PHE A 341 26.66 13.65 6.00
C PHE A 341 27.93 13.84 6.82
N ALA A 342 28.22 15.08 7.23
CA ALA A 342 29.38 15.40 8.06
C ALA A 342 29.29 14.73 9.45
N THR A 343 28.09 14.72 10.06
CA THR A 343 27.86 14.11 11.38
C THR A 343 28.11 12.61 11.35
N VAL A 344 27.56 11.89 10.35
CA VAL A 344 27.78 10.44 10.20
C VAL A 344 29.25 10.14 9.91
N ARG A 345 29.90 10.92 9.05
CA ARG A 345 31.35 10.75 8.75
C ARG A 345 32.20 10.92 10.01
N SER A 346 31.94 11.95 10.81
CA SER A 346 32.63 12.20 12.07
C SER A 346 32.37 11.09 13.10
N ALA A 347 31.12 10.68 13.26
CA ALA A 347 30.74 9.59 14.16
C ALA A 347 31.44 8.26 13.79
N ILE A 348 31.52 7.93 12.50
CA ILE A 348 32.26 6.74 12.01
C ILE A 348 33.75 6.88 12.34
N ALA A 349 34.37 8.04 12.09
CA ALA A 349 35.78 8.25 12.40
C ALA A 349 36.09 8.04 13.88
N ILE A 350 35.23 8.56 14.76
CA ILE A 350 35.32 8.38 16.22
C ILE A 350 35.14 6.91 16.58
N ALA A 351 34.13 6.23 16.02
CA ALA A 351 33.85 4.82 16.30
C ALA A 351 35.00 3.89 15.85
N VAL A 352 35.60 4.16 14.68
CA VAL A 352 36.76 3.39 14.17
C VAL A 352 37.98 3.60 15.07
N ALA A 353 38.24 4.83 15.52
CA ALA A 353 39.39 5.17 16.36
C ALA A 353 39.26 4.70 17.82
N SER A 354 38.04 4.69 18.37
CA SER A 354 37.75 4.27 19.75
C SER A 354 37.53 2.77 19.91
N TRP A 355 37.62 2.00 18.82
CA TRP A 355 37.36 0.56 18.84
C TRP A 355 38.37 -0.19 19.71
N SER A 356 37.87 -1.03 20.61
CA SER A 356 38.68 -1.89 21.47
C SER A 356 38.37 -3.38 21.22
N PRO A 357 39.30 -4.31 21.52
CA PRO A 357 39.03 -5.75 21.43
C PRO A 357 37.88 -6.21 22.34
N SER A 358 37.62 -5.50 23.44
CA SER A 358 36.49 -5.72 24.35
C SER A 358 35.14 -5.19 23.83
N GLY A 359 35.12 -4.61 22.63
CA GLY A 359 33.95 -3.96 22.02
C GLY A 359 33.97 -2.43 22.15
N PRO A 360 33.10 -1.72 21.42
CA PRO A 360 32.97 -0.27 21.50
C PRO A 360 32.27 0.15 22.81
N PRO A 361 32.56 1.35 23.35
CA PRO A 361 31.73 1.95 24.39
C PRO A 361 30.35 2.29 23.81
N THR A 362 29.35 1.47 24.11
CA THR A 362 28.04 1.48 23.41
C THR A 362 27.09 2.59 23.81
N SER A 363 27.32 3.34 24.90
CA SER A 363 26.31 4.30 25.41
C SER A 363 26.27 5.63 24.66
N ASP A 364 27.36 6.04 24.01
CA ASP A 364 27.54 7.42 23.53
C ASP A 364 27.75 7.51 22.00
N LEU A 365 27.80 6.37 21.30
CA LEU A 365 28.10 6.29 19.87
C LEU A 365 26.86 5.98 19.03
N VAL A 366 26.82 6.58 17.83
CA VAL A 366 25.75 6.35 16.86
C VAL A 366 25.74 4.88 16.40
N ALA A 367 24.59 4.21 16.44
CA ALA A 367 24.41 2.80 16.12
C ALA A 367 24.95 2.45 14.72
N GLN A 368 24.62 3.26 13.72
CA GLN A 368 25.13 3.10 12.35
C GLN A 368 26.67 3.18 12.28
N ALA A 369 27.29 4.05 13.09
CA ALA A 369 28.75 4.18 13.14
C ALA A 369 29.42 2.97 13.79
N VAL A 370 28.80 2.39 14.82
CA VAL A 370 29.26 1.16 15.48
C VAL A 370 29.28 -0.02 14.51
N LEU A 371 28.22 -0.20 13.72
CA LEU A 371 28.14 -1.25 12.71
C LEU A 371 29.24 -1.11 11.64
N CYS A 372 29.46 0.11 11.14
CA CYS A 372 30.50 0.39 10.17
C CYS A 372 31.91 0.12 10.74
N ALA A 373 32.18 0.56 11.97
CA ALA A 373 33.45 0.33 12.64
C ALA A 373 33.71 -1.18 12.82
N HIS A 374 32.69 -1.96 13.19
CA HIS A 374 32.81 -3.41 13.30
C HIS A 374 33.24 -4.07 11.98
N GLN A 375 32.64 -3.68 10.84
CA GLN A 375 32.99 -4.24 9.52
C GLN A 375 34.43 -3.90 9.10
N VAL A 376 34.89 -2.68 9.39
CA VAL A 376 36.28 -2.26 9.14
C VAL A 376 37.26 -3.08 9.96
N HIS A 377 37.03 -3.19 11.28
CA HIS A 377 37.90 -3.95 12.17
C HIS A 377 37.89 -5.45 11.88
N PHE A 378 36.75 -6.00 11.46
CA PHE A 378 36.67 -7.38 10.98
C PHE A 378 37.57 -7.60 9.75
N THR A 379 37.48 -6.72 8.75
CA THR A 379 38.31 -6.79 7.53
C THR A 379 39.80 -6.73 7.89
N LEU A 380 40.19 -5.82 8.79
CA LEU A 380 41.57 -5.69 9.27
C LEU A 380 42.05 -6.93 10.04
N ALA A 381 41.19 -7.53 10.87
CA ALA A 381 41.52 -8.73 11.63
C ALA A 381 41.79 -9.94 10.70
N VAL A 382 40.97 -10.12 9.67
CA VAL A 382 41.17 -11.18 8.66
C VAL A 382 42.43 -10.92 7.83
N GLU A 383 42.66 -9.69 7.36
CA GLU A 383 43.87 -9.35 6.58
C GLU A 383 45.17 -9.45 7.40
N SER A 384 45.09 -9.22 8.71
CA SER A 384 46.18 -9.46 9.66
C SER A 384 46.44 -10.95 9.85
N ALA A 385 45.38 -11.77 9.97
CA ALA A 385 45.50 -13.23 10.04
C ALA A 385 46.06 -13.86 8.74
N LEU A 386 45.78 -13.25 7.59
CA LEU A 386 46.30 -13.61 6.26
C LEU A 386 47.64 -12.94 5.92
N ALA A 387 48.24 -12.16 6.83
CA ALA A 387 49.56 -11.57 6.63
C ALA A 387 50.65 -12.65 6.65
N THR A 388 51.77 -12.41 5.94
CA THR A 388 52.85 -13.40 5.73
C THR A 388 53.23 -14.16 7.00
N PRO A 389 53.27 -15.51 6.96
CA PRO A 389 53.58 -16.32 8.13
C PRO A 389 55.00 -16.06 8.62
N HIS A 390 55.18 -15.97 9.94
CA HIS A 390 56.52 -16.05 10.52
C HIS A 390 57.05 -17.48 10.34
N LYS A 391 58.33 -17.63 9.98
CA LYS A 391 58.98 -18.94 9.75
C LYS A 391 58.70 -19.89 10.92
N GLY A 392 57.88 -20.93 10.69
CA GLY A 392 57.60 -22.00 11.66
C GLY A 392 56.14 -22.10 12.15
N GLU A 393 55.25 -21.19 11.79
CA GLU A 393 53.80 -21.34 12.06
C GLU A 393 53.12 -22.21 10.98
N ASN A 394 52.32 -23.21 11.39
CA ASN A 394 51.50 -23.98 10.47
C ASN A 394 50.52 -23.06 9.72
N ASP A 395 50.42 -23.25 8.41
CA ASP A 395 49.49 -22.51 7.54
C ASP A 395 48.05 -22.57 8.11
N GLY A 396 47.47 -21.40 8.41
CA GLY A 396 46.09 -21.25 8.87
C GLY A 396 45.84 -21.32 10.39
N THR A 397 46.85 -21.35 11.26
CA THR A 397 46.64 -21.30 12.74
C THR A 397 46.00 -20.00 13.21
N LYS A 398 46.41 -18.85 12.65
CA LYS A 398 45.87 -17.52 13.00
C LYS A 398 44.39 -17.36 12.64
N LEU A 399 43.98 -17.86 11.47
CA LEU A 399 42.57 -17.86 11.08
C LEU A 399 41.73 -18.75 12.00
N ARG A 400 42.25 -19.91 12.42
CA ARG A 400 41.58 -20.77 13.40
C ARG A 400 41.46 -20.12 14.78
N GLN A 401 42.48 -19.39 15.22
CA GLN A 401 42.41 -18.60 16.46
C GLN A 401 41.37 -17.48 16.36
N LEU A 402 41.33 -16.77 15.24
CA LEU A 402 40.31 -15.74 14.99
C LEU A 402 38.91 -16.33 14.98
N LEU A 403 38.71 -17.50 14.37
CA LEU A 403 37.42 -18.20 14.40
C LEU A 403 36.97 -18.50 15.83
N GLN A 404 37.87 -19.03 16.67
CA GLN A 404 37.59 -19.29 18.08
C GLN A 404 37.26 -18.03 18.88
N GLN A 405 37.95 -16.91 18.59
CA GLN A 405 37.65 -15.61 19.21
C GLN A 405 36.26 -15.12 18.83
N LEU A 406 35.90 -15.17 17.53
CA LEU A 406 34.59 -14.76 17.05
C LEU A 406 33.46 -15.62 17.65
N GLU A 407 33.68 -16.92 17.83
CA GLU A 407 32.73 -17.81 18.51
C GLU A 407 32.52 -17.42 19.97
N GLN A 408 33.60 -17.12 20.70
CA GLN A 408 33.52 -16.65 22.10
C GLN A 408 32.83 -15.29 22.23
N ASP A 409 33.12 -14.35 21.32
CA ASP A 409 32.51 -13.02 21.27
C ASP A 409 31.02 -13.07 20.89
N LEU A 410 30.62 -14.08 20.12
CA LEU A 410 29.23 -14.30 19.78
C LEU A 410 28.46 -14.84 21.00
N ILE A 411 29.03 -15.82 21.71
CA ILE A 411 28.44 -16.38 22.93
C ILE A 411 28.25 -15.28 23.99
N SER A 412 29.27 -14.44 24.20
CA SER A 412 29.18 -13.33 25.17
C SER A 412 28.13 -12.30 24.75
N SER A 413 28.01 -11.97 23.46
CA SER A 413 26.98 -11.06 22.97
C SER A 413 25.55 -11.62 23.11
N ALA A 414 25.38 -12.92 22.86
CA ALA A 414 24.09 -13.59 23.01
C ALA A 414 23.68 -13.71 24.50
N ALA A 415 24.65 -13.92 25.39
CA ALA A 415 24.41 -13.87 26.84
C ALA A 415 23.98 -12.46 27.29
N ASN A 416 24.60 -11.41 26.75
CA ASN A 416 24.21 -10.03 27.03
C ASN A 416 22.77 -9.74 26.54
N LEU A 417 22.40 -10.19 25.33
CA LEU A 417 21.03 -10.13 24.81
C LEU A 417 20.01 -10.86 25.70
N ALA A 418 20.35 -12.05 26.19
CA ALA A 418 19.45 -12.81 27.07
C ALA A 418 19.27 -12.14 28.46
N SER A 419 20.28 -11.40 28.92
CA SER A 419 20.28 -10.68 30.20
C SER A 419 19.62 -9.29 30.14
N SER A 420 19.25 -8.80 28.95
CA SER A 420 18.92 -7.41 28.69
C SER A 420 17.49 -6.98 29.07
N LYS A 421 17.06 -7.23 30.32
CA LYS A 421 15.73 -6.82 30.82
C LYS A 421 15.53 -5.29 30.99
N GLY A 422 16.39 -4.44 30.42
CA GLY A 422 16.32 -2.97 30.59
C GLY A 422 17.03 -2.10 29.54
N LEU A 423 17.42 -2.65 28.38
CA LEU A 423 17.96 -1.83 27.28
C LEU A 423 16.86 -0.99 26.62
N LYS A 424 17.22 0.20 26.14
CA LYS A 424 16.32 1.01 25.29
C LYS A 424 16.01 0.27 23.98
N GLY A 425 14.88 0.60 23.35
CA GLY A 425 14.45 -0.04 22.10
C GLY A 425 15.51 0.06 20.99
N SER A 426 16.22 1.19 20.91
CA SER A 426 17.35 1.41 20.02
C SER A 426 18.51 0.45 20.31
N GLU A 427 19.09 0.51 21.51
CA GLU A 427 20.21 -0.35 21.93
C GLU A 427 19.96 -1.84 21.67
N ARG A 428 18.72 -2.31 21.83
CA ARG A 428 18.34 -3.68 21.49
C ARG A 428 18.47 -3.98 20.00
N ALA A 429 18.00 -3.08 19.13
CA ALA A 429 18.12 -3.20 17.68
C ALA A 429 19.59 -3.23 17.23
N LEU A 430 20.49 -2.44 17.84
CA LEU A 430 21.93 -2.45 17.56
C LEU A 430 22.51 -3.82 17.85
N VAL A 431 22.22 -4.36 19.03
CA VAL A 431 22.79 -5.62 19.46
C VAL A 431 22.24 -6.79 18.62
N GLU A 432 20.96 -6.76 18.25
CA GLU A 432 20.37 -7.72 17.31
C GLU A 432 21.04 -7.64 15.92
N ALA A 433 21.25 -6.43 15.37
CA ALA A 433 21.92 -6.23 14.10
C ALA A 433 23.40 -6.65 14.13
N LEU A 434 24.11 -6.33 15.22
CA LEU A 434 25.50 -6.74 15.45
C LEU A 434 25.61 -8.26 15.57
N ALA A 435 24.67 -8.92 16.25
CA ALA A 435 24.66 -10.37 16.37
C ALA A 435 24.54 -11.05 15.01
N ILE A 436 23.61 -10.61 14.15
CA ILE A 436 23.46 -11.14 12.78
C ILE A 436 24.75 -10.95 11.98
N LEU A 437 25.38 -9.77 12.07
CA LEU A 437 26.62 -9.46 11.37
C LEU A 437 27.80 -10.32 11.87
N LYS A 438 27.91 -10.54 13.18
CA LYS A 438 28.92 -11.43 13.78
C LYS A 438 28.75 -12.89 13.32
N VAL A 439 27.52 -13.38 13.18
CA VAL A 439 27.26 -14.72 12.61
C VAL A 439 27.80 -14.79 11.18
N HIS A 440 27.50 -13.79 10.36
CA HIS A 440 28.01 -13.73 8.98
C HIS A 440 29.54 -13.72 8.95
N HIS A 441 30.19 -12.89 9.77
CA HIS A 441 31.65 -12.81 9.88
C HIS A 441 32.29 -14.14 10.31
N ARG A 442 31.69 -14.84 11.29
CA ARG A 442 32.11 -16.19 11.69
C ARG A 442 32.03 -17.16 10.51
N ASP A 443 30.93 -17.16 9.78
CA ASP A 443 30.70 -18.07 8.65
C ASP A 443 31.69 -17.83 7.50
N VAL A 444 32.02 -16.55 7.23
CA VAL A 444 33.07 -16.19 6.27
C VAL A 444 34.43 -16.77 6.71
N VAL A 445 34.85 -16.55 7.96
CA VAL A 445 36.13 -17.08 8.46
C VAL A 445 36.14 -18.61 8.46
N ALA A 446 35.03 -19.26 8.87
CA ALA A 446 34.89 -20.71 8.80
C ALA A 446 35.04 -21.24 7.37
N SER A 447 34.45 -20.57 6.39
CA SER A 447 34.61 -20.89 4.97
C SER A 447 36.06 -20.72 4.49
N LEU A 448 36.77 -19.67 4.93
CA LEU A 448 38.18 -19.46 4.58
C LEU A 448 39.09 -20.53 5.19
N VAL A 449 38.82 -20.94 6.44
CA VAL A 449 39.54 -22.04 7.11
C VAL A 449 39.29 -23.36 6.40
N ALA A 450 38.04 -23.66 6.01
CA ALA A 450 37.69 -24.86 5.27
C ALA A 450 38.36 -24.90 3.89
N ALA A 451 38.44 -23.75 3.21
CA ALA A 451 39.15 -23.59 1.93
C ALA A 451 40.69 -23.52 2.08
N SER A 452 41.23 -23.58 3.31
CA SER A 452 42.66 -23.51 3.60
C SER A 452 43.36 -22.29 2.99
N VAL A 453 42.71 -21.13 3.05
CA VAL A 453 43.22 -19.88 2.47
C VAL A 453 44.41 -19.36 3.28
N THR A 454 45.51 -19.04 2.60
CA THR A 454 46.76 -18.56 3.21
C THR A 454 47.18 -17.15 2.77
N GLU A 455 46.61 -16.64 1.68
CA GLU A 455 47.04 -15.38 1.07
C GLU A 455 45.89 -14.36 0.98
N ARG A 456 46.24 -13.07 1.03
CA ARG A 456 45.29 -11.96 0.85
C ARG A 456 44.72 -11.87 -0.57
N SER A 457 45.44 -12.37 -1.57
CA SER A 457 45.05 -12.39 -2.99
C SER A 457 44.10 -13.54 -3.33
N ALA A 458 43.84 -14.46 -2.40
CA ALA A 458 42.96 -15.60 -2.63
C ALA A 458 41.54 -15.15 -3.01
N PHE A 459 40.98 -15.78 -4.04
CA PHE A 459 39.68 -15.40 -4.59
C PHE A 459 38.55 -15.53 -3.56
N GLU A 460 38.62 -16.53 -2.69
CA GLU A 460 37.65 -16.79 -1.62
C GLU A 460 37.51 -15.60 -0.67
N TRP A 461 38.61 -14.89 -0.39
CA TRP A 461 38.61 -13.65 0.41
C TRP A 461 38.32 -12.42 -0.46
N VAL A 462 38.95 -12.33 -1.62
CA VAL A 462 38.84 -11.18 -2.53
C VAL A 462 37.41 -11.03 -3.11
N SER A 463 36.65 -12.12 -3.14
CA SER A 463 35.23 -12.12 -3.50
C SER A 463 34.30 -11.64 -2.38
N GLN A 464 34.74 -11.58 -1.12
CA GLN A 464 33.93 -11.00 -0.05
C GLN A 464 33.86 -9.47 -0.16
N LEU A 465 32.82 -8.87 0.42
CA LEU A 465 32.72 -7.42 0.61
C LEU A 465 33.69 -7.00 1.73
N ARG A 466 34.68 -6.19 1.40
CA ARG A 466 35.71 -5.72 2.34
C ARG A 466 35.56 -4.24 2.60
N HIS A 467 35.64 -3.86 3.87
CA HIS A 467 35.49 -2.48 4.32
C HIS A 467 36.85 -1.97 4.78
N SER A 468 37.45 -1.06 4.03
CA SER A 468 38.75 -0.47 4.35
C SER A 468 38.61 0.99 4.72
N TRP A 469 39.20 1.40 5.84
CA TRP A 469 39.30 2.80 6.22
C TRP A 469 40.48 3.45 5.51
N GLU A 470 40.22 4.43 4.64
CA GLU A 470 41.26 5.16 3.92
C GLU A 470 41.22 6.64 4.29
N VAL A 471 42.38 7.19 4.65
CA VAL A 471 42.52 8.61 4.96
C VAL A 471 42.81 9.35 3.66
N SER A 472 41.84 10.14 3.18
CA SER A 472 42.06 11.03 2.05
C SER A 472 42.71 12.32 2.53
N ASN A 473 43.88 12.63 1.98
CA ASN A 473 44.58 13.89 2.26
C ASN A 473 44.01 15.08 1.46
N ASN A 474 43.12 14.82 0.49
CA ASN A 474 42.69 15.80 -0.53
C ASN A 474 41.18 16.11 -0.53
N GLU A 475 40.38 15.51 0.34
CA GLU A 475 38.96 15.88 0.42
C GLU A 475 38.75 17.06 1.38
N PRO A 476 38.22 18.20 0.91
CA PRO A 476 37.84 19.29 1.79
C PRO A 476 36.65 18.87 2.67
N ASP A 477 36.58 19.41 3.89
CA ASP A 477 35.40 19.26 4.74
C ASP A 477 34.17 19.80 4.00
N LEU A 478 33.08 19.02 3.99
CA LEU A 478 31.86 19.30 3.20
C LEU A 478 31.23 20.66 3.54
N ILE A 479 31.55 21.21 4.72
CA ILE A 479 30.99 22.46 5.25
C ILE A 479 32.06 23.51 5.53
N THR A 480 33.22 23.16 6.11
CA THR A 480 34.23 24.16 6.55
C THR A 480 35.49 24.25 5.67
N GLY A 481 35.60 23.45 4.60
CA GLY A 481 36.79 23.43 3.74
C GLY A 481 37.98 22.63 4.30
N PRO A 482 39.16 22.68 3.67
CA PRO A 482 40.26 21.74 3.89
C PRO A 482 41.01 22.04 5.20
N SER A 483 40.51 21.54 6.33
CA SER A 483 41.19 21.76 7.63
C SER A 483 41.30 20.52 8.52
N THR A 484 40.70 19.38 8.16
CA THR A 484 40.94 18.09 8.84
C THR A 484 41.09 16.94 7.84
N PRO A 485 42.13 16.09 7.93
CA PRO A 485 42.20 14.85 7.17
C PRO A 485 41.08 13.93 7.65
N GLN A 486 40.03 13.77 6.84
CA GLN A 486 38.89 12.94 7.19
C GLN A 486 38.98 11.62 6.43
N GLY A 487 39.01 10.50 7.16
CA GLY A 487 38.92 9.19 6.53
C GLY A 487 37.53 8.88 5.98
N CYS A 488 37.48 7.99 5.00
CA CYS A 488 36.28 7.46 4.38
C CYS A 488 36.39 5.93 4.33
N ILE A 489 35.27 5.25 4.50
CA ILE A 489 35.20 3.80 4.29
C ILE A 489 35.09 3.54 2.79
N TRP A 490 35.97 2.69 2.28
CA TRP A 490 35.88 2.11 0.95
C TRP A 490 35.37 0.68 1.03
N ILE A 491 34.32 0.39 0.27
CA ILE A 491 33.76 -0.94 0.13
C ILE A 491 34.33 -1.54 -1.14
N ARG A 492 35.06 -2.64 -1.01
CA ARG A 492 35.80 -3.29 -2.09
C ARG A 492 35.39 -4.73 -2.29
N ARG A 493 35.35 -5.13 -3.56
CA ARG A 493 35.18 -6.50 -3.99
C ARG A 493 35.98 -6.70 -5.27
N ALA A 494 36.86 -7.70 -5.32
CA ALA A 494 37.76 -7.89 -6.46
C ALA A 494 38.45 -6.58 -6.87
N SER A 495 38.24 -6.14 -8.12
CA SER A 495 38.72 -4.86 -8.66
C SER A 495 37.71 -3.72 -8.52
N SER A 496 36.47 -4.00 -8.12
CA SER A 496 35.40 -3.03 -7.94
C SER A 496 35.51 -2.38 -6.55
N GLY A 497 35.28 -1.07 -6.49
CA GLY A 497 35.27 -0.34 -5.24
C GLY A 497 34.36 0.88 -5.31
N LEU A 498 33.72 1.19 -4.18
CA LEU A 498 32.93 2.40 -4.02
C LEU A 498 33.15 3.01 -2.63
N PRO A 499 33.10 4.34 -2.50
CA PRO A 499 33.15 5.00 -1.21
C PRO A 499 31.78 4.91 -0.52
N TYR A 500 31.82 4.81 0.81
CA TYR A 500 30.63 4.82 1.65
C TYR A 500 29.86 6.14 1.52
N GLY A 501 28.54 6.06 1.53
CA GLY A 501 27.67 7.19 1.20
C GLY A 501 27.50 8.22 2.30
N HIS A 502 27.76 7.87 3.56
CA HIS A 502 27.63 8.70 4.75
C HIS A 502 26.21 9.24 5.01
N GLU A 503 25.17 8.69 4.38
CA GLU A 503 23.80 9.11 4.67
C GLU A 503 23.33 8.52 6.00
N TYR A 504 22.62 9.32 6.81
CA TYR A 504 22.05 8.83 8.06
C TYR A 504 20.79 8.00 7.76
N LEU A 505 20.87 6.70 8.04
CA LEU A 505 19.81 5.74 7.75
C LEU A 505 19.08 5.27 9.02
N GLY A 506 19.53 5.73 10.19
CA GLY A 506 19.04 5.27 11.48
C GLY A 506 19.44 3.83 11.77
N GLU A 507 18.77 3.25 12.75
CA GLU A 507 19.09 1.94 13.29
C GLU A 507 18.21 0.86 12.67
N VAL A 508 18.65 0.34 11.53
CA VAL A 508 17.81 -0.56 10.74
C VAL A 508 18.27 -2.01 10.89
N ALA A 509 17.32 -2.89 11.18
CA ALA A 509 17.52 -4.33 11.22
C ALA A 509 18.20 -4.84 9.94
N ARG A 510 19.32 -5.57 10.10
CA ARG A 510 20.03 -6.24 9.00
C ARG A 510 19.31 -7.53 8.62
N ILE A 511 19.35 -7.89 7.34
CA ILE A 511 18.85 -9.19 6.89
C ILE A 511 19.91 -10.26 7.13
N VAL A 512 19.47 -11.52 7.23
CA VAL A 512 20.39 -12.65 7.29
C VAL A 512 21.09 -12.81 5.94
N VAL A 513 22.43 -12.75 5.96
CA VAL A 513 23.26 -12.89 4.76
C VAL A 513 23.46 -14.38 4.45
N THR A 514 22.76 -14.87 3.42
CA THR A 514 22.94 -16.24 2.89
C THR A 514 23.90 -16.25 1.68
N PRO A 515 24.42 -17.42 1.25
CA PRO A 515 25.24 -17.50 0.05
C PRO A 515 24.56 -17.02 -1.25
N THR A 516 23.23 -17.09 -1.34
CA THR A 516 22.48 -16.53 -2.48
C THR A 516 22.36 -15.01 -2.36
N THR A 517 22.04 -14.50 -1.17
CA THR A 517 22.02 -13.06 -0.87
C THR A 517 23.37 -12.41 -1.15
N LEU A 518 24.46 -13.00 -0.67
CA LEU A 518 25.82 -12.49 -0.84
C LEU A 518 26.21 -12.40 -2.32
N ARG A 519 25.90 -13.43 -3.13
CA ARG A 519 26.14 -13.41 -4.58
C ARG A 519 25.33 -12.33 -5.29
N CYS A 520 24.09 -12.11 -4.86
CA CYS A 520 23.25 -11.04 -5.39
C CYS A 520 23.84 -9.67 -5.02
N GLN A 521 24.17 -9.43 -3.75
CA GLN A 521 24.79 -8.18 -3.29
C GLN A 521 26.10 -7.86 -4.04
N ALA A 522 26.97 -8.87 -4.19
CA ALA A 522 28.19 -8.79 -4.97
C ALA A 522 27.94 -8.33 -6.42
N ALA A 523 27.00 -8.96 -7.12
CA ALA A 523 26.66 -8.60 -8.49
C ALA A 523 26.09 -7.17 -8.58
N LEU A 524 25.24 -6.77 -7.64
CA LEU A 524 24.66 -5.42 -7.60
C LEU A 524 25.72 -4.34 -7.35
N LEU A 525 26.70 -4.61 -6.46
CA LEU A 525 27.84 -3.74 -6.24
C LEU A 525 28.68 -3.56 -7.52
N ASP A 526 28.99 -4.67 -8.19
CA ASP A 526 29.75 -4.66 -9.44
C ASP A 526 29.03 -3.85 -10.54
N LEU A 527 27.71 -4.00 -10.67
CA LEU A 527 26.89 -3.20 -11.59
C LEU A 527 26.90 -1.71 -11.26
N GLN A 528 26.89 -1.37 -9.97
CA GLN A 528 26.96 0.02 -9.52
C GLN A 528 28.31 0.64 -9.89
N CYS A 529 29.42 -0.06 -9.71
CA CYS A 529 30.75 0.39 -10.15
C CYS A 529 30.86 0.53 -11.68
N LEU A 530 30.09 -0.26 -12.44
CA LEU A 530 30.01 -0.16 -13.91
C LEU A 530 29.04 0.93 -14.42
N GLY A 531 28.33 1.62 -13.53
CA GLY A 531 27.38 2.66 -13.92
C GLY A 531 26.10 2.13 -14.58
N ARG A 532 25.72 0.86 -14.34
CA ARG A 532 24.54 0.20 -14.93
C ARG A 532 23.48 -0.12 -13.87
N GLY A 533 22.23 -0.30 -14.32
CA GLY A 533 21.14 -0.76 -13.47
C GLY A 533 21.08 -2.28 -13.33
N GLY A 534 20.50 -2.77 -12.23
CA GLY A 534 20.32 -4.19 -11.95
C GLY A 534 18.85 -4.62 -11.95
N ALA A 535 18.55 -5.77 -12.52
CA ALA A 535 17.22 -6.38 -12.48
C ALA A 535 17.29 -7.72 -11.73
N VAL A 536 16.85 -7.72 -10.47
CA VAL A 536 16.86 -8.90 -9.61
C VAL A 536 15.61 -9.73 -9.90
N PHE A 537 15.78 -10.97 -10.35
CA PHE A 537 14.66 -11.86 -10.69
C PHE A 537 14.67 -13.14 -9.86
N GLY A 538 13.48 -13.67 -9.58
CA GLY A 538 13.28 -14.88 -8.78
C GLY A 538 11.83 -15.07 -8.34
N LYS A 539 11.54 -16.16 -7.61
CA LYS A 539 10.20 -16.44 -7.07
C LYS A 539 9.72 -15.38 -6.09
N SER A 540 8.42 -15.36 -5.78
CA SER A 540 7.90 -14.46 -4.74
C SER A 540 8.48 -14.84 -3.36
N GLY A 541 8.75 -13.85 -2.51
CA GLY A 541 9.23 -14.10 -1.14
C GLY A 541 10.73 -14.43 -0.98
N CYS A 542 11.51 -14.58 -2.05
CA CYS A 542 12.97 -14.87 -1.95
C CYS A 542 13.85 -13.69 -1.49
N GLY A 543 13.25 -12.57 -1.07
CA GLY A 543 13.99 -11.42 -0.51
C GLY A 543 14.65 -10.50 -1.53
N LYS A 544 14.10 -10.37 -2.75
CA LYS A 544 14.65 -9.52 -3.83
C LYS A 544 14.81 -8.05 -3.39
N SER A 545 13.71 -7.40 -3.04
CA SER A 545 13.67 -5.98 -2.65
C SER A 545 14.45 -5.74 -1.35
N SER A 546 14.37 -6.67 -0.40
CA SER A 546 15.11 -6.59 0.87
C SER A 546 16.62 -6.69 0.68
N THR A 547 17.10 -7.50 -0.27
CA THR A 547 18.54 -7.63 -0.57
C THR A 547 19.11 -6.33 -1.15
N VAL A 548 18.38 -5.69 -2.07
CA VAL A 548 18.77 -4.39 -2.65
C VAL A 548 18.82 -3.32 -1.57
N GLN A 549 17.79 -3.25 -0.71
CA GLN A 549 17.73 -2.28 0.38
C GLN A 549 18.85 -2.51 1.41
N ASP A 550 19.14 -3.76 1.75
CA ASP A 550 20.21 -4.08 2.70
C ASP A 550 21.61 -3.74 2.16
N LEU A 551 21.86 -3.97 0.87
CA LEU A 551 23.08 -3.52 0.22
C LEU A 551 23.19 -1.99 0.22
N ALA A 552 22.11 -1.28 -0.08
CA ALA A 552 22.12 0.18 -0.06
C ALA A 552 22.49 0.72 1.33
N ARG A 553 21.99 0.08 2.39
CA ARG A 553 22.37 0.41 3.78
C ARG A 553 23.83 0.13 4.08
N GLU A 554 24.36 -1.00 3.62
CA GLU A 554 25.79 -1.33 3.73
C GLU A 554 26.67 -0.32 3.00
N VAL A 555 26.19 0.21 1.88
CA VAL A 555 26.83 1.28 1.10
C VAL A 555 26.59 2.67 1.72
N GLY A 556 25.73 2.81 2.72
CA GLY A 556 25.43 4.10 3.36
C GLY A 556 24.65 5.06 2.47
N ARG A 557 23.77 4.54 1.61
CA ARG A 557 22.90 5.30 0.70
C ARG A 557 21.44 4.96 0.96
N HIS A 558 20.60 5.98 0.95
CA HIS A 558 19.16 5.81 1.05
C HIS A 558 18.61 5.10 -0.20
N CYS A 559 17.75 4.10 0.00
CA CYS A 559 17.08 3.34 -1.06
C CYS A 559 15.57 3.57 -1.00
N LEU A 560 15.04 4.22 -2.04
CA LEU A 560 13.62 4.43 -2.26
C LEU A 560 13.02 3.18 -2.91
N SER A 561 12.05 2.56 -2.26
CA SER A 561 11.32 1.42 -2.83
C SER A 561 9.95 1.84 -3.33
N PHE A 562 9.65 1.53 -4.59
CA PHE A 562 8.37 1.83 -5.24
C PHE A 562 7.66 0.53 -5.59
N ASP A 563 6.41 0.38 -5.15
CA ASP A 563 5.58 -0.75 -5.54
C ASP A 563 4.90 -0.45 -6.89
N CYS A 564 5.18 -1.26 -7.91
CA CYS A 564 4.59 -1.08 -9.24
C CYS A 564 3.27 -1.87 -9.41
N THR A 565 2.82 -2.64 -8.41
CA THR A 565 1.62 -3.48 -8.53
C THR A 565 0.32 -2.68 -8.61
N SER A 566 0.27 -1.49 -8.00
CA SER A 566 -0.88 -0.58 -8.04
C SER A 566 -1.01 0.23 -9.32
N GLY A 567 -0.13 -0.01 -10.31
CA GLY A 567 -0.06 0.75 -11.55
C GLY A 567 0.72 2.05 -11.36
N LEU A 568 2.00 2.04 -11.71
CA LEU A 568 2.86 3.23 -11.65
C LEU A 568 2.47 4.23 -12.76
N ASP A 569 2.15 5.46 -12.35
CA ASP A 569 1.86 6.58 -13.25
C ASP A 569 3.13 7.24 -13.81
N ARG A 570 3.03 7.81 -15.02
CA ARG A 570 4.11 8.47 -15.76
C ARG A 570 4.67 9.67 -14.99
N LEU A 571 3.81 10.51 -14.43
CA LEU A 571 4.24 11.73 -13.73
C LEU A 571 4.99 11.39 -12.44
N LEU A 572 4.45 10.45 -11.67
CA LEU A 572 5.07 9.99 -10.43
C LEU A 572 6.42 9.31 -10.71
N ALA A 573 6.50 8.44 -11.72
CA ALA A 573 7.75 7.79 -12.12
C ALA A 573 8.85 8.81 -12.49
N SER A 574 8.49 9.83 -13.26
CA SER A 574 9.38 10.92 -13.66
C SER A 574 9.91 11.69 -12.45
N GLN A 575 8.98 12.15 -11.59
CA GLN A 575 9.30 12.94 -10.40
C GLN A 575 10.24 12.18 -9.46
N MET A 576 9.97 10.89 -9.23
CA MET A 576 10.74 10.07 -8.31
C MET A 576 12.15 9.77 -8.84
N LEU A 577 12.31 9.48 -10.13
CA LEU A 577 13.62 9.25 -10.72
C LEU A 577 14.47 10.53 -10.75
N LYS A 578 13.88 11.68 -11.07
CA LYS A 578 14.57 12.98 -11.00
C LYS A 578 15.06 13.26 -9.58
N GLY A 579 14.21 13.03 -8.58
CA GLY A 579 14.56 13.14 -7.17
C GLY A 579 15.72 12.23 -6.77
N ALA A 580 15.63 10.94 -7.10
CA ALA A 580 16.65 9.96 -6.77
C ALA A 580 17.99 10.24 -7.48
N ALA A 581 17.96 10.63 -8.75
CA ALA A 581 19.16 11.00 -9.51
C ALA A 581 19.84 12.24 -8.91
N GLY A 582 19.05 13.27 -8.58
CA GLY A 582 19.54 14.53 -8.03
C GLY A 582 20.04 14.43 -6.59
N SER A 583 19.44 13.58 -5.74
CA SER A 583 19.94 13.28 -4.39
C SER A 583 21.13 12.31 -4.41
N GLY A 584 21.25 11.49 -5.46
CA GLY A 584 22.21 10.39 -5.53
C GLY A 584 21.78 9.18 -4.69
N SER A 585 20.48 9.06 -4.40
CA SER A 585 19.86 7.92 -3.72
C SER A 585 19.73 6.72 -4.66
N TRP A 586 19.52 5.54 -4.08
CA TRP A 586 19.18 4.35 -4.83
C TRP A 586 17.67 4.24 -4.99
N CYS A 587 17.21 3.64 -6.07
CA CYS A 587 15.79 3.35 -6.29
C CYS A 587 15.61 1.86 -6.61
N CYS A 588 14.56 1.27 -6.04
CA CYS A 588 14.17 -0.12 -6.20
C CYS A 588 12.71 -0.17 -6.63
N PHE A 589 12.46 -0.47 -7.91
CA PHE A 589 11.12 -0.65 -8.45
C PHE A 589 10.69 -2.10 -8.27
N ASP A 590 9.76 -2.36 -7.35
CA ASP A 590 9.25 -3.68 -7.05
C ASP A 590 8.20 -4.11 -8.09
N GLU A 591 8.33 -5.33 -8.60
CA GLU A 591 7.45 -5.91 -9.62
C GLU A 591 7.26 -5.02 -10.86
N LEU A 592 8.37 -4.56 -11.44
CA LEU A 592 8.37 -3.60 -12.56
C LEU A 592 7.53 -4.04 -13.77
N LYS A 593 7.32 -5.35 -13.96
CA LYS A 593 6.45 -5.89 -15.02
C LYS A 593 4.98 -5.47 -14.89
N SER A 594 4.53 -5.09 -13.69
CA SER A 594 3.16 -4.66 -13.42
C SER A 594 2.91 -3.18 -13.73
N ALA A 595 3.96 -2.42 -14.08
CA ALA A 595 3.83 -1.01 -14.43
C ALA A 595 3.11 -0.79 -15.77
N SER A 596 2.51 0.39 -15.94
CA SER A 596 1.86 0.77 -17.20
C SER A 596 2.88 0.83 -18.35
N PRO A 597 2.49 0.48 -19.60
CA PRO A 597 3.39 0.56 -20.76
C PRO A 597 3.95 1.97 -20.99
N GLU A 598 3.16 3.00 -20.69
CA GLU A 598 3.56 4.41 -20.79
C GLU A 598 4.65 4.77 -19.78
N ALA A 599 4.50 4.34 -18.52
CA ALA A 599 5.53 4.53 -17.51
C ALA A 599 6.82 3.78 -17.88
N LEU A 600 6.72 2.54 -18.36
CA LEU A 600 7.89 1.76 -18.80
C LEU A 600 8.65 2.42 -19.96
N GLY A 601 7.93 3.00 -20.92
CA GLY A 601 8.53 3.75 -22.02
C GLY A 601 9.30 4.98 -21.54
N LEU A 602 8.70 5.75 -20.63
CA LEU A 602 9.33 6.92 -20.00
C LEU A 602 10.56 6.54 -19.17
N LEU A 603 10.45 5.51 -18.33
CA LEU A 603 11.55 4.97 -17.52
C LEU A 603 12.73 4.60 -18.41
N ALA A 604 12.47 3.93 -19.54
CA ALA A 604 13.52 3.55 -20.49
C ALA A 604 14.26 4.77 -21.05
N HIS A 605 13.53 5.82 -21.43
CA HIS A 605 14.10 7.04 -21.97
C HIS A 605 14.93 7.79 -20.91
N LEU A 606 14.35 8.00 -19.73
CA LEU A 606 14.99 8.72 -18.63
C LEU A 606 16.24 8.00 -18.12
N LEU A 607 16.20 6.67 -17.96
CA LEU A 607 17.36 5.89 -17.51
C LEU A 607 18.50 5.90 -18.51
N ALA A 608 18.22 5.88 -19.81
CA ALA A 608 19.26 5.97 -20.82
C ALA A 608 20.05 7.29 -20.71
N GLN A 609 19.35 8.41 -20.51
CA GLN A 609 19.98 9.72 -20.31
C GLN A 609 20.73 9.81 -18.98
N ILE A 610 20.12 9.35 -17.88
CA ILE A 610 20.74 9.32 -16.55
C ILE A 610 22.02 8.48 -16.56
N PHE A 611 22.00 7.27 -17.14
CA PHE A 611 23.19 6.42 -17.19
C PHE A 611 24.29 6.99 -18.11
N ALA A 612 23.92 7.65 -19.21
CA ALA A 612 24.89 8.34 -20.04
C ALA A 612 25.60 9.46 -19.24
N ALA A 613 24.85 10.34 -18.59
CA ALA A 613 25.39 11.43 -17.77
C ALA A 613 26.13 10.94 -16.52
N ARG A 614 25.70 9.82 -15.92
CA ARG A 614 26.39 9.22 -14.77
C ARG A 614 27.71 8.55 -15.15
N SER A 615 27.79 7.93 -16.33
CA SER A 615 28.97 7.19 -16.76
C SER A 615 30.23 8.06 -16.87
N THR A 616 30.08 9.35 -17.18
CA THR A 616 31.18 10.32 -17.20
C THR A 616 31.74 10.56 -15.80
N LEU A 617 30.88 10.80 -14.81
CA LEU A 617 31.28 10.99 -13.40
C LEU A 617 32.01 9.76 -12.84
N VAL A 618 31.49 8.56 -13.12
CA VAL A 618 32.09 7.30 -12.65
C VAL A 618 33.46 7.08 -13.27
N ARG A 619 33.63 7.35 -14.56
CA ARG A 619 34.92 7.21 -15.27
C ARG A 619 35.97 8.20 -14.76
N GLU A 620 35.55 9.40 -14.37
CA GLU A 620 36.42 10.44 -13.80
C GLU A 620 36.69 10.24 -12.30
N GLY A 621 36.06 9.24 -11.66
CA GLY A 621 36.22 8.96 -10.24
C GLY A 621 35.62 10.04 -9.32
N LEU A 622 34.65 10.82 -9.82
CA LEU A 622 34.03 11.93 -9.10
C LEU A 622 32.90 11.43 -8.19
N TRP A 623 33.26 10.84 -7.05
CA TRP A 623 32.30 10.30 -6.07
C TRP A 623 31.87 11.30 -4.99
N ALA A 624 32.52 12.47 -4.93
CA ALA A 624 32.18 13.51 -3.98
C ALA A 624 30.72 13.94 -4.12
N HIS A 625 30.02 14.11 -2.99
CA HIS A 625 28.59 14.43 -3.02
C HIS A 625 28.31 15.71 -3.82
N ALA A 626 29.19 16.72 -3.78
CA ALA A 626 29.03 17.97 -4.54
C ALA A 626 29.13 17.80 -6.08
N ALA A 627 29.74 16.71 -6.58
CA ALA A 627 29.87 16.47 -8.01
C ALA A 627 28.53 16.04 -8.64
N LYS A 628 28.08 16.78 -9.65
CA LYS A 628 26.83 16.55 -10.38
C LYS A 628 27.09 16.66 -11.87
N ALA A 629 26.42 15.82 -12.66
CA ALA A 629 26.33 15.95 -14.10
C ALA A 629 24.92 16.43 -14.47
N GLU A 630 24.85 17.37 -15.41
CA GLU A 630 23.61 17.89 -15.94
C GLU A 630 23.17 17.09 -17.17
N PHE A 631 21.86 16.87 -17.30
CA PHE A 631 21.24 16.28 -18.49
C PHE A 631 19.85 16.91 -18.70
N ASP A 632 19.41 17.00 -19.95
CA ASP A 632 18.10 17.54 -20.30
C ASP A 632 17.06 16.43 -20.44
N PHE A 633 15.91 16.59 -19.78
CA PHE A 633 14.77 15.67 -19.90
C PHE A 633 13.48 16.43 -20.15
N GLU A 634 12.84 16.15 -21.29
CA GLU A 634 11.61 16.83 -21.75
C GLU A 634 11.73 18.38 -21.72
N GLY A 635 12.93 18.92 -21.97
CA GLY A 635 13.21 20.37 -21.95
C GLY A 635 13.40 20.97 -20.55
N SER A 636 13.53 20.14 -19.50
CA SER A 636 13.85 20.55 -18.14
C SER A 636 15.27 20.11 -17.74
N PRO A 637 16.13 21.02 -17.24
CA PRO A 637 17.47 20.67 -16.79
C PRO A 637 17.41 19.80 -15.52
N CYS A 638 18.04 18.63 -15.58
CA CYS A 638 18.07 17.65 -14.48
C CYS A 638 19.53 17.34 -14.09
N PHE A 639 19.73 16.88 -12.86
CA PHE A 639 21.05 16.55 -12.34
C PHE A 639 21.13 15.10 -11.87
N VAL A 640 22.29 14.47 -12.08
CA VAL A 640 22.62 13.13 -11.56
C VAL A 640 23.93 13.16 -10.79
N ARG A 641 24.00 12.39 -9.70
CA ARG A 641 25.23 12.12 -8.94
C ARG A 641 25.79 10.73 -9.22
N ALA A 642 27.10 10.54 -9.09
CA ALA A 642 27.76 9.25 -9.31
C ALA A 642 27.20 8.11 -8.44
N SER A 643 26.72 8.45 -7.23
CA SER A 643 26.16 7.52 -6.26
C SER A 643 24.78 6.97 -6.60
N PHE A 644 24.07 7.58 -7.56
CA PHE A 644 22.73 7.13 -7.99
C PHE A 644 22.75 5.66 -8.41
N GLY A 645 21.78 4.88 -7.93
CA GLY A 645 21.64 3.46 -8.27
C GLY A 645 20.20 3.16 -8.71
N PHE A 646 20.04 2.39 -9.78
CA PHE A 646 18.72 1.94 -10.24
C PHE A 646 18.64 0.43 -10.21
N PHE A 647 17.64 -0.07 -9.51
CA PHE A 647 17.35 -1.48 -9.37
C PHE A 647 15.87 -1.75 -9.60
N ALA A 648 15.58 -2.90 -10.18
CA ALA A 648 14.23 -3.39 -10.38
C ALA A 648 14.12 -4.83 -9.90
N THR A 649 12.97 -5.21 -9.36
CA THR A 649 12.66 -6.61 -9.07
C THR A 649 11.69 -7.15 -10.12
N LEU A 650 11.87 -8.43 -10.47
CA LEU A 650 11.04 -9.12 -11.46
C LEU A 650 10.59 -10.46 -10.88
N ARG A 651 9.28 -10.72 -10.87
CA ARG A 651 8.76 -12.08 -10.66
C ARG A 651 8.96 -12.92 -11.91
N THR A 652 9.36 -14.17 -11.69
CA THR A 652 9.48 -15.18 -12.73
C THR A 652 8.58 -16.36 -12.40
N ALA A 653 7.71 -16.71 -13.33
CA ALA A 653 6.94 -17.95 -13.28
C ALA A 653 7.74 -19.11 -13.92
N PRO A 654 7.46 -20.38 -13.57
CA PRO A 654 8.10 -21.54 -14.20
C PRO A 654 7.92 -21.59 -15.74
N SER A 655 6.87 -20.95 -16.25
CA SER A 655 6.54 -20.84 -17.68
C SER A 655 7.28 -19.71 -18.42
N ASP A 656 8.01 -18.84 -17.71
CA ASP A 656 8.65 -17.68 -18.34
C ASP A 656 9.92 -18.09 -19.10
N LEU A 657 9.91 -17.88 -20.42
CA LEU A 657 11.07 -18.12 -21.30
C LEU A 657 12.23 -17.14 -21.06
N SER A 658 11.95 -15.96 -20.50
CA SER A 658 12.93 -14.90 -20.22
C SER A 658 12.57 -14.16 -18.92
N PRO A 659 13.56 -13.82 -18.07
CA PRO A 659 13.31 -13.04 -16.86
C PRO A 659 12.76 -11.64 -17.16
N PHE A 660 13.11 -11.06 -18.32
CA PHE A 660 12.69 -9.73 -18.73
C PHE A 660 11.31 -9.68 -19.40
N GLY A 661 10.74 -10.83 -19.81
CA GLY A 661 9.38 -10.91 -20.36
C GLY A 661 9.03 -9.81 -21.38
N LEU A 662 7.88 -9.15 -21.17
CA LEU A 662 7.27 -8.09 -21.98
C LEU A 662 7.90 -6.68 -21.82
N LEU A 663 9.03 -6.53 -21.12
CA LEU A 663 9.64 -5.21 -20.92
C LEU A 663 10.15 -4.60 -22.24
N PRO A 664 10.07 -3.27 -22.41
CA PRO A 664 10.58 -2.60 -23.61
C PRO A 664 12.08 -2.89 -23.86
N PRO A 665 12.50 -3.14 -25.11
CA PRO A 665 13.90 -3.48 -25.42
C PRO A 665 14.91 -2.42 -24.98
N SER A 666 14.53 -1.14 -25.06
CA SER A 666 15.31 0.01 -24.61
C SER A 666 15.60 -0.04 -23.10
N LEU A 667 14.63 -0.50 -22.30
CA LEU A 667 14.79 -0.68 -20.86
C LEU A 667 15.70 -1.88 -20.55
N VAL A 668 15.52 -2.98 -21.29
CA VAL A 668 16.36 -4.18 -21.14
C VAL A 668 17.84 -3.88 -21.45
N GLY A 669 18.14 -3.01 -22.41
CA GLY A 669 19.51 -2.59 -22.71
C GLY A 669 20.22 -1.88 -21.54
N SER A 670 19.44 -1.21 -20.69
CA SER A 670 19.90 -0.42 -19.53
C SER A 670 20.05 -1.26 -18.25
N LEU A 671 19.48 -2.46 -18.21
CA LEU A 671 19.45 -3.34 -17.03
C LEU A 671 20.26 -4.62 -17.23
N ARG A 672 20.88 -5.11 -16.16
CA ARG A 672 21.55 -6.42 -16.13
C ARG A 672 20.80 -7.40 -15.22
N PRO A 673 20.50 -8.62 -15.67
CA PRO A 673 19.76 -9.59 -14.88
C PRO A 673 20.64 -10.16 -13.75
N VAL A 674 20.07 -10.26 -12.55
CA VAL A 674 20.69 -10.89 -11.37
C VAL A 674 19.72 -11.93 -10.82
N ALA A 675 20.13 -13.19 -10.82
CA ALA A 675 19.29 -14.29 -10.34
C ALA A 675 19.34 -14.37 -8.82
N MET A 676 18.17 -14.36 -8.17
CA MET A 676 18.02 -14.65 -6.75
C MET A 676 17.45 -16.07 -6.58
N GLY A 677 18.22 -16.95 -5.94
CA GLY A 677 17.79 -18.30 -5.61
C GLY A 677 16.86 -18.33 -4.41
N ASP A 678 16.10 -19.42 -4.27
CA ASP A 678 15.25 -19.65 -3.11
C ASP A 678 16.11 -19.77 -1.83
N PRO A 679 15.82 -19.02 -0.77
CA PRO A 679 16.60 -19.10 0.46
C PRO A 679 16.30 -20.41 1.21
N ASP A 680 17.31 -21.00 1.83
CA ASP A 680 17.11 -22.17 2.70
C ASP A 680 16.53 -21.71 4.05
N PRO A 681 15.28 -22.09 4.39
CA PRO A 681 14.67 -21.70 5.65
C PRO A 681 15.40 -22.27 6.87
N VAL A 682 16.12 -23.40 6.74
CA VAL A 682 16.90 -23.98 7.84
C VAL A 682 18.05 -23.04 8.20
N SER A 683 18.84 -22.61 7.21
CA SER A 683 19.96 -21.69 7.44
C SER A 683 19.48 -20.33 7.98
N LEU A 684 18.34 -19.82 7.50
CA LEU A 684 17.77 -18.58 8.03
C LEU A 684 17.37 -18.71 9.50
N ALA A 685 16.65 -19.77 9.86
CA ALA A 685 16.23 -20.02 11.23
C ALA A 685 17.43 -20.21 12.17
N GLU A 686 18.45 -20.94 11.70
CA GLU A 686 19.68 -21.19 12.44
C GLU A 686 20.39 -19.89 12.82
N VAL A 687 20.53 -18.92 11.89
CA VAL A 687 21.17 -17.62 12.19
C VAL A 687 20.40 -16.86 13.28
N TYR A 688 19.07 -16.85 13.23
CA TYR A 688 18.26 -16.20 14.26
C TYR A 688 18.38 -16.88 15.63
N PHE A 689 18.45 -18.22 15.66
CA PHE A 689 18.65 -18.96 16.90
C PHE A 689 20.07 -18.77 17.46
N ILE A 690 21.08 -18.70 16.60
CA ILE A 690 22.46 -18.36 17.02
C ILE A 690 22.49 -16.95 17.61
N ALA A 691 21.87 -15.98 16.93
CA ALA A 691 21.82 -14.59 17.39
C ALA A 691 21.07 -14.44 18.73
N ALA A 692 20.03 -15.24 18.96
CA ALA A 692 19.33 -15.30 20.24
C ALA A 692 20.08 -16.11 21.31
N GLY A 693 21.09 -16.91 20.94
CA GLY A 693 21.96 -17.66 21.85
C GLY A 693 21.52 -19.07 22.22
N PHE A 694 20.72 -19.75 21.38
CA PHE A 694 20.21 -21.09 21.67
C PHE A 694 21.36 -22.12 21.75
N GLU A 695 21.22 -23.16 22.59
CA GLU A 695 22.29 -24.17 22.76
C GLU A 695 22.47 -25.06 21.51
N ASP A 696 21.37 -25.49 20.88
CA ASP A 696 21.37 -26.31 19.65
C ASP A 696 20.56 -25.62 18.54
N PRO A 697 21.11 -24.58 17.90
CA PRO A 697 20.39 -23.78 16.91
C PRO A 697 20.12 -24.58 15.63
N SER A 698 21.06 -25.41 15.16
CA SER A 698 20.90 -26.18 13.92
C SER A 698 19.90 -27.33 14.08
N GLY A 699 19.91 -28.03 15.22
CA GLY A 699 18.93 -29.07 15.52
C GLY A 699 17.52 -28.50 15.63
N LEU A 700 17.38 -27.34 16.29
CA LEU A 700 16.10 -26.68 16.43
C LEU A 700 15.56 -26.13 15.10
N ALA A 701 16.40 -25.46 14.30
CA ALA A 701 16.04 -24.98 12.97
C ALA A 701 15.48 -26.11 12.09
N ARG A 702 16.15 -27.27 12.08
CA ARG A 702 15.67 -28.46 11.36
C ARG A 702 14.31 -28.93 11.88
N LYS A 703 14.12 -29.04 13.20
CA LYS A 703 12.84 -29.48 13.78
C LYS A 703 11.67 -28.56 13.40
N VAL A 704 11.87 -27.24 13.49
CA VAL A 704 10.84 -26.25 13.10
C VAL A 704 10.52 -26.40 11.62
N VAL A 705 11.52 -26.43 10.75
CA VAL A 705 11.30 -26.56 9.30
C VAL A 705 10.64 -27.89 8.93
N ILE A 706 11.01 -29.00 9.58
CA ILE A 706 10.37 -30.31 9.37
C ILE A 706 8.90 -30.26 9.77
N ALA A 707 8.54 -29.63 10.88
CA ALA A 707 7.14 -29.48 11.28
C ALA A 707 6.32 -28.75 10.21
N PHE A 708 6.86 -27.66 9.65
CA PHE A 708 6.19 -26.91 8.57
C PHE A 708 6.12 -27.69 7.25
N ARG A 709 7.19 -28.40 6.86
CA ARG A 709 7.20 -29.25 5.65
C ARG A 709 6.22 -30.41 5.76
N TRP A 710 6.13 -31.03 6.93
CA TRP A 710 5.17 -32.10 7.16
C TRP A 710 3.73 -31.62 6.99
N LEU A 711 3.41 -30.42 7.51
CA LEU A 711 2.10 -29.83 7.30
C LEU A 711 1.80 -29.62 5.81
N GLU A 712 2.78 -29.16 5.04
CA GLU A 712 2.65 -29.01 3.58
C GLU A 712 2.35 -30.34 2.88
N ASP A 713 3.12 -31.39 3.18
CA ASP A 713 2.98 -32.71 2.55
C ASP A 713 1.64 -33.37 2.88
N ASN A 714 1.12 -33.19 4.10
CA ASN A 714 -0.11 -33.85 4.57
C ASN A 714 -1.38 -33.04 4.31
N LEU A 715 -1.29 -31.71 4.18
CA LEU A 715 -2.38 -30.87 3.70
C LEU A 715 -2.49 -30.92 2.17
N GLY A 716 -1.38 -31.15 1.45
CA GLY A 716 -1.33 -31.17 -0.02
C GLY A 716 -1.90 -32.44 -0.67
N GLY A 717 -2.14 -33.50 0.10
CA GLY A 717 -2.60 -34.81 -0.43
C GLY A 717 -4.11 -35.00 -0.55
N SER A 718 -4.91 -34.15 0.09
CA SER A 718 -6.37 -34.18 0.00
C SER A 718 -6.87 -32.89 -0.64
N ASN A 719 -7.71 -33.03 -1.67
CA ASN A 719 -8.57 -31.95 -2.17
C ASN A 719 -9.53 -31.54 -1.04
N LEU A 720 -9.02 -30.86 -0.02
CA LEU A 720 -9.82 -30.14 0.94
C LEU A 720 -10.45 -28.96 0.20
N GLU A 721 -11.77 -28.87 0.26
CA GLU A 721 -12.64 -27.86 -0.37
C GLU A 721 -12.39 -26.41 0.16
N GLY A 722 -11.14 -26.03 0.44
CA GLY A 722 -10.75 -24.76 1.05
C GLY A 722 -9.49 -24.12 0.47
N GLY A 723 -8.90 -24.66 -0.60
CA GLY A 723 -7.92 -23.91 -1.41
C GLY A 723 -6.58 -23.58 -0.73
N PHE A 724 -6.12 -24.41 0.20
CA PHE A 724 -4.75 -24.28 0.71
C PHE A 724 -3.77 -24.68 -0.40
N THR A 725 -3.15 -23.72 -1.09
CA THR A 725 -2.01 -24.02 -1.95
C THR A 725 -0.84 -24.41 -1.04
N SER A 726 -0.28 -25.60 -1.24
CA SER A 726 0.92 -26.12 -0.53
C SER A 726 2.02 -25.07 -0.33
N SER A 727 2.19 -24.15 -1.29
CA SER A 727 3.17 -23.06 -1.29
C SER A 727 3.05 -21.98 -0.21
N SER A 728 1.96 -21.90 0.57
CA SER A 728 1.75 -20.81 1.55
C SER A 728 2.33 -21.11 2.94
N LEU A 729 2.35 -22.38 3.38
CA LEU A 729 2.90 -22.81 4.67
C LEU A 729 4.44 -22.99 4.63
N SER A 730 4.98 -23.38 3.48
CA SER A 730 6.42 -23.49 3.23
C SER A 730 7.10 -22.15 2.91
N ASN A 731 6.36 -21.04 2.98
CA ASN A 731 6.93 -19.73 2.78
C ASN A 731 7.96 -19.46 3.90
N PRO A 732 9.24 -19.18 3.56
CA PRO A 732 10.28 -18.93 4.56
C PRO A 732 9.92 -17.78 5.51
N ARG A 733 9.05 -16.85 5.11
CA ARG A 733 8.55 -15.78 5.98
C ARG A 733 7.71 -16.29 7.15
N ALA A 734 6.82 -17.26 6.93
CA ALA A 734 5.99 -17.82 8.00
C ALA A 734 6.85 -18.51 9.07
N ILE A 735 7.84 -19.29 8.60
CA ILE A 735 8.84 -19.94 9.46
C ILE A 735 9.63 -18.89 10.26
N ILE A 736 10.11 -17.83 9.59
CA ILE A 736 10.88 -16.75 10.25
C ILE A 736 10.04 -16.02 11.31
N ILE A 737 8.74 -15.78 11.08
CA ILE A 737 7.87 -15.15 12.09
C ILE A 737 7.82 -16.00 13.36
N VAL A 738 7.64 -17.32 13.22
CA VAL A 738 7.65 -18.24 14.36
C VAL A 738 9.02 -18.22 15.05
N VAL A 739 10.11 -18.31 14.29
CA VAL A 739 11.47 -18.25 14.83
C VAL A 739 11.71 -16.96 15.62
N LEU A 740 11.34 -15.80 15.07
CA LEU A 740 11.48 -14.52 15.77
C LEU A 740 10.63 -14.47 17.05
N LYS A 741 9.42 -15.04 17.03
CA LYS A 741 8.59 -15.11 18.23
C LYS A 741 9.19 -16.04 19.29
N LEU A 742 9.78 -17.15 18.88
CA LEU A 742 10.54 -18.05 19.76
C LEU A 742 11.73 -17.33 20.40
N CYS A 743 12.48 -16.55 19.62
CA CYS A 743 13.58 -15.73 20.14
C CYS A 743 13.08 -14.68 21.15
N GLN A 744 11.94 -14.03 20.89
CA GLN A 744 11.33 -13.07 21.81
C GLN A 744 10.92 -13.73 23.14
N ILE A 745 10.21 -14.86 23.09
CA ILE A 745 9.76 -15.59 24.28
C ILE A 745 10.95 -16.02 25.12
N ARG A 746 12.03 -16.50 24.48
CA ARG A 746 13.25 -16.85 25.19
C ARG A 746 13.89 -15.66 25.93
N ASN A 747 13.93 -14.50 25.28
CA ASN A 747 14.41 -13.27 25.90
C ASN A 747 13.53 -12.82 27.09
N GLU A 748 12.22 -13.06 27.04
CA GLU A 748 11.28 -12.77 28.14
C GLU A 748 11.47 -13.73 29.33
N LEU A 749 11.68 -15.02 29.05
CA LEU A 749 11.86 -16.08 30.04
C LEU A 749 13.18 -15.95 30.82
N GLY A 750 14.21 -15.31 30.25
CA GLY A 750 15.44 -14.92 30.95
C GLY A 750 16.20 -16.08 31.60
N ALA A 751 16.21 -17.26 30.97
CA ALA A 751 16.98 -18.41 31.47
C ALA A 751 18.50 -18.21 31.21
N PRO A 752 19.37 -18.52 32.19
CA PRO A 752 20.81 -18.32 32.06
C PRO A 752 21.45 -19.37 31.14
N VAL A 753 22.26 -18.92 30.18
CA VAL A 753 23.20 -19.77 29.44
C VAL A 753 24.32 -20.19 30.39
N ALA A 754 24.38 -21.48 30.72
CA ALA A 754 25.48 -22.06 31.49
C ALA A 754 26.28 -23.04 30.63
N PHE A 755 27.23 -22.52 29.82
CA PHE A 755 28.22 -23.38 29.16
C PHE A 755 29.67 -22.83 29.23
N LEU A 756 30.56 -23.74 29.70
CA LEU A 756 32.05 -23.78 29.68
C LEU A 756 32.88 -22.78 30.50
N SER A 757 32.96 -23.00 31.81
CA SER A 757 34.22 -22.81 32.56
C SER A 757 34.93 -24.17 32.73
N GLY A 758 35.37 -24.76 31.62
CA GLY A 758 36.31 -25.89 31.66
C GLY A 758 37.74 -25.38 31.68
N GLY A 759 38.25 -24.95 32.84
CA GLY A 759 39.59 -24.36 32.93
C GLY A 759 40.06 -24.09 34.36
N ALA A 760 40.64 -25.11 34.97
CA ALA A 760 41.64 -25.08 36.04
C ALA A 760 41.65 -23.92 37.06
N ALA A 761 41.15 -24.19 38.27
CA ALA A 761 41.65 -23.54 39.49
C ALA A 761 41.84 -24.59 40.60
N ARG A 762 43.10 -24.71 41.04
CA ARG A 762 43.55 -25.52 42.18
C ARG A 762 42.74 -25.19 43.44
N GLN A 763 42.27 -26.22 44.15
CA GLN A 763 42.57 -26.37 45.57
C GLN A 763 42.34 -27.80 46.05
N VAL A 764 43.40 -28.38 46.61
CA VAL A 764 43.44 -29.69 47.24
C VAL A 764 43.04 -29.53 48.72
N SER A 765 42.32 -30.56 49.22
CA SER A 765 42.14 -30.98 50.61
C SER A 765 40.99 -30.38 51.45
N LYS A 766 39.86 -31.11 51.46
CA LYS A 766 39.34 -31.88 52.62
C LYS A 766 38.47 -33.03 52.07
N GLN A 767 39.06 -34.21 51.96
CA GLN A 767 38.55 -35.36 51.20
C GLN A 767 37.44 -36.14 51.93
N GLN A 768 36.64 -36.86 51.13
CA GLN A 768 35.39 -37.58 51.42
C GLN A 768 34.11 -36.72 51.52
N LYS A 769 33.85 -35.96 52.59
CA LYS A 769 32.55 -35.25 52.73
C LYS A 769 32.33 -34.11 51.73
N ALA A 770 33.40 -33.44 51.31
CA ALA A 770 33.32 -32.42 50.26
C ALA A 770 33.11 -33.05 48.87
N GLN A 771 33.59 -34.27 48.63
CA GLN A 771 33.40 -34.97 47.35
C GLN A 771 31.95 -35.44 47.16
N ASP A 772 31.29 -35.89 48.23
CA ASP A 772 29.88 -36.27 48.16
C ASP A 772 28.98 -35.03 48.06
N HIS A 773 29.31 -33.93 48.75
CA HIS A 773 28.60 -32.65 48.57
C HIS A 773 28.85 -32.04 47.18
N GLN A 774 30.06 -32.12 46.66
CA GLN A 774 30.42 -31.60 45.34
C GLN A 774 29.79 -32.46 44.23
N LYS A 775 29.74 -33.80 44.39
CA LYS A 775 28.98 -34.69 43.50
C LYS A 775 27.47 -34.49 43.60
N ALA A 776 26.93 -34.27 44.80
CA ALA A 776 25.50 -33.98 44.97
C ALA A 776 25.14 -32.60 44.38
N GLN A 777 26.03 -31.62 44.50
CA GLN A 777 25.85 -30.28 43.93
C GLN A 777 26.06 -30.26 42.41
N GLU A 778 26.99 -31.08 41.89
CA GLU A 778 27.14 -31.35 40.46
C GLU A 778 25.90 -32.07 39.90
N GLN A 779 25.42 -33.12 40.56
CA GLN A 779 24.17 -33.82 40.19
C GLN A 779 22.95 -32.91 40.25
N GLN A 780 22.86 -32.04 41.26
CA GLN A 780 21.76 -31.08 41.39
C GLN A 780 21.85 -29.96 40.35
N ASN A 781 23.06 -29.56 39.95
CA ASN A 781 23.26 -28.62 38.84
C ASN A 781 22.96 -29.26 37.48
N GLU A 782 23.32 -30.53 37.27
CA GLU A 782 22.95 -31.30 36.08
C GLU A 782 21.43 -31.47 35.98
N LEU A 783 20.76 -31.77 37.10
CA LEU A 783 19.29 -31.88 37.15
C LEU A 783 18.62 -30.55 36.80
N LYS A 784 19.09 -29.43 37.36
CA LYS A 784 18.58 -28.09 37.03
C LYS A 784 18.80 -27.71 35.57
N LYS A 785 19.93 -28.12 34.98
CA LYS A 785 20.19 -27.92 33.54
C LYS A 785 19.23 -28.74 32.67
N LEU A 786 18.98 -29.99 33.05
CA LEU A 786 18.00 -30.84 32.37
C LEU A 786 16.59 -30.26 32.47
N GLU A 787 16.16 -29.82 33.66
CA GLU A 787 14.85 -29.18 33.87
C GLU A 787 14.69 -27.88 33.06
N ALA A 788 15.75 -27.06 32.98
CA ALA A 788 15.75 -25.83 32.17
C ALA A 788 15.65 -26.14 30.67
N LYS A 789 16.34 -27.18 30.20
CA LYS A 789 16.28 -27.65 28.81
C LYS A 789 14.91 -28.24 28.45
N GLU A 790 14.29 -28.97 29.38
CA GLU A 790 12.91 -29.46 29.26
C GLU A 790 11.90 -28.30 29.21
N GLU A 791 12.06 -27.26 30.04
CA GLU A 791 11.23 -26.05 30.00
C GLU A 791 11.35 -25.32 28.66
N GLU A 792 12.58 -25.09 28.18
CA GLU A 792 12.82 -24.44 26.89
C GLU A 792 12.14 -25.22 25.75
N GLN A 793 12.36 -26.54 25.66
CA GLN A 793 11.72 -27.36 24.62
C GLN A 793 10.20 -27.39 24.72
N TYR A 794 9.63 -27.41 25.93
CA TYR A 794 8.19 -27.35 26.14
C TYR A 794 7.58 -26.01 25.69
N GLN A 795 8.23 -24.89 26.02
CA GLN A 795 7.77 -23.57 25.56
C GLN A 795 7.87 -23.43 24.04
N LEU A 796 8.90 -24.01 23.42
CA LEU A 796 9.02 -24.06 21.97
C LEU A 796 7.92 -24.88 21.31
N MET A 797 7.72 -26.11 21.78
CA MET A 797 6.65 -27.00 21.31
C MET A 797 5.29 -26.32 21.42
N ARG A 798 5.01 -25.68 22.56
CA ARG A 798 3.78 -24.93 22.80
C ARG A 798 3.61 -23.76 21.84
N THR A 799 4.66 -22.97 21.61
CA THR A 799 4.56 -21.81 20.72
C THR A 799 4.32 -22.23 19.28
N ILE A 800 5.02 -23.28 18.83
CA ILE A 800 4.82 -23.86 17.49
C ILE A 800 3.38 -24.38 17.35
N ARG A 801 2.87 -25.09 18.36
CA ARG A 801 1.47 -25.54 18.40
C ARG A 801 0.49 -24.37 18.32
N ASP A 802 0.62 -23.40 19.23
CA ASP A 802 -0.31 -22.27 19.35
C ASP A 802 -0.33 -21.41 18.06
N PHE A 803 0.76 -21.44 17.27
CA PHE A 803 0.84 -20.79 15.96
C PHE A 803 0.28 -21.62 14.80
N MET A 804 0.52 -22.92 14.76
CA MET A 804 0.11 -23.79 13.63
C MET A 804 -1.32 -24.29 13.78
N GLN A 805 -1.78 -24.56 14.99
CA GLN A 805 -3.11 -25.11 15.29
C GLN A 805 -4.29 -24.27 14.75
N PRO A 806 -4.28 -22.92 14.79
CA PRO A 806 -5.37 -22.11 14.24
C PRO A 806 -5.65 -22.31 12.74
N GLY A 807 -4.60 -22.61 11.97
CA GLY A 807 -4.66 -22.80 10.52
C GLY A 807 -5.07 -24.21 10.10
N LEU A 808 -5.31 -25.12 11.05
CA LEU A 808 -5.63 -26.52 10.79
C LEU A 808 -7.12 -26.83 11.01
N LEU A 809 -7.56 -27.88 10.32
CA LEU A 809 -8.82 -28.55 10.58
C LEU A 809 -8.74 -29.29 11.92
N VAL A 810 -9.87 -29.36 12.63
CA VAL A 810 -9.93 -29.98 13.97
C VAL A 810 -9.49 -31.45 13.91
N GLY A 811 -9.80 -32.15 12.83
CA GLY A 811 -9.36 -33.54 12.60
C GLY A 811 -7.85 -33.72 12.49
N LEU A 812 -7.08 -32.66 12.19
CA LEU A 812 -5.62 -32.70 12.06
C LEU A 812 -4.88 -32.33 13.35
N HIS A 813 -5.58 -31.81 14.37
CA HIS A 813 -4.97 -31.45 15.65
C HIS A 813 -4.27 -32.63 16.35
N PRO A 814 -4.85 -33.85 16.42
CA PRO A 814 -4.17 -34.99 17.07
C PRO A 814 -2.87 -35.35 16.38
N PHE A 815 -2.84 -35.32 15.05
CA PHE A 815 -1.62 -35.61 14.27
C PHE A 815 -0.53 -34.57 14.51
N LEU A 816 -0.89 -33.29 14.63
CA LEU A 816 0.06 -32.24 15.00
C LEU A 816 0.68 -32.51 16.38
N GLU A 817 -0.13 -32.91 17.36
CA GLU A 817 0.35 -33.24 18.71
C GLU A 817 1.29 -34.45 18.68
N ASP A 818 0.98 -35.49 17.90
CA ASP A 818 1.85 -36.67 17.74
C ASP A 818 3.23 -36.27 17.19
N ILE A 819 3.28 -35.44 16.15
CA ILE A 819 4.55 -34.99 15.55
C ILE A 819 5.34 -34.07 16.48
N LEU A 820 4.65 -33.17 17.17
CA LEU A 820 5.30 -32.30 18.14
C LEU A 820 5.87 -33.13 19.29
N SER A 821 5.20 -34.19 19.70
CA SER A 821 5.72 -35.13 20.70
C SER A 821 6.93 -35.93 20.17
N ASP A 822 6.94 -36.34 18.90
CA ASP A 822 8.07 -37.00 18.25
C ASP A 822 9.28 -36.07 18.05
N LEU A 823 9.04 -34.81 17.65
CA LEU A 823 10.10 -33.80 17.45
C LEU A 823 10.65 -33.27 18.77
N PHE A 824 9.84 -33.25 19.84
CA PHE A 824 10.20 -32.78 21.18
C PHE A 824 9.89 -33.83 22.27
N PRO A 825 10.58 -34.99 22.30
CA PRO A 825 10.26 -36.08 23.24
C PRO A 825 10.35 -35.68 24.71
N ALA A 826 11.36 -34.87 25.07
CA ALA A 826 11.56 -34.39 26.44
C ALA A 826 10.47 -33.41 26.91
N ALA A 827 9.78 -32.74 25.99
CA ALA A 827 8.61 -31.92 26.28
C ALA A 827 7.34 -32.77 26.47
N GLY A 828 7.22 -33.87 25.70
CA GLY A 828 6.14 -34.87 25.81
C GLY A 828 6.10 -35.54 27.19
N ASP A 829 7.26 -35.98 27.70
CA ASP A 829 7.39 -36.59 29.03
C ASP A 829 6.88 -35.67 30.16
N ARG A 830 7.08 -34.35 30.03
CA ARG A 830 6.59 -33.36 30.99
C ARG A 830 5.10 -33.07 30.82
N ALA A 831 4.63 -32.97 29.58
CA ALA A 831 3.20 -32.84 29.30
C ALA A 831 2.42 -34.02 29.90
N ASP A 832 2.96 -35.24 29.81
CA ASP A 832 2.39 -36.45 30.41
C ASP A 832 2.49 -36.47 31.94
N ARG A 833 3.60 -35.99 32.55
CA ARG A 833 3.70 -35.83 34.02
C ARG A 833 2.70 -34.82 34.60
N GLN A 834 2.24 -33.85 33.80
CA GLN A 834 1.21 -32.87 34.20
C GLN A 834 -0.23 -33.35 33.92
N ARG A 835 -0.45 -34.49 33.24
CA ARG A 835 -1.76 -35.14 33.02
C ARG A 835 -2.25 -35.92 34.26
N GLY A 836 -2.28 -35.30 35.43
CA GLY A 836 -3.02 -35.81 36.60
C GLY A 836 -4.54 -35.66 36.45
N PRO A 837 -5.38 -36.31 37.30
CA PRO A 837 -6.83 -36.36 37.13
C PRO A 837 -7.50 -35.04 37.57
N THR A 838 -7.28 -33.97 36.81
CA THR A 838 -8.05 -32.74 36.88
C THR A 838 -8.08 -32.14 35.48
N VAL A 839 -9.22 -32.27 34.82
CA VAL A 839 -9.72 -31.50 33.66
C VAL A 839 -8.65 -30.98 32.70
N VAL A 840 -8.62 -31.58 31.50
CA VAL A 840 -8.00 -31.05 30.28
C VAL A 840 -8.20 -29.53 30.16
N SER A 841 -7.15 -28.76 30.45
CA SER A 841 -7.04 -27.36 30.05
C SER A 841 -5.73 -27.15 29.28
N ALA A 842 -5.83 -27.26 27.96
CA ALA A 842 -4.74 -26.99 27.03
C ALA A 842 -4.46 -25.48 26.86
N GLY A 843 -4.76 -24.65 27.86
CA GLY A 843 -4.65 -23.20 27.79
C GLY A 843 -4.05 -22.62 29.08
N GLY A 844 -3.04 -21.74 28.94
CA GLY A 844 -2.53 -20.97 30.09
C GLY A 844 -3.62 -20.12 30.76
N ARG A 845 -3.30 -19.52 31.92
CA ARG A 845 -4.27 -18.72 32.72
C ARG A 845 -5.08 -17.70 31.90
N GLY A 846 -4.48 -17.08 30.88
CA GLY A 846 -5.16 -16.15 29.98
C GLY A 846 -6.14 -16.79 28.98
N ALA A 847 -5.89 -18.01 28.50
CA ALA A 847 -6.80 -18.70 27.59
C ALA A 847 -8.06 -19.21 28.32
N VAL A 848 -7.93 -19.58 29.59
CA VAL A 848 -9.05 -19.96 30.46
C VAL A 848 -9.97 -18.75 30.72
N GLU A 849 -9.38 -17.59 31.00
CA GLU A 849 -10.10 -16.34 31.18
C GLU A 849 -10.87 -15.94 29.90
N VAL A 850 -10.20 -15.91 28.75
CA VAL A 850 -10.81 -15.61 27.45
C VAL A 850 -11.92 -16.59 27.11
N SER A 851 -11.73 -17.89 27.37
CA SER A 851 -12.77 -18.91 27.15
C SER A 851 -14.02 -18.67 28.02
N SER A 852 -13.85 -18.23 29.26
CA SER A 852 -14.97 -17.94 30.17
C SER A 852 -15.74 -16.68 29.76
N LEU A 853 -15.02 -15.62 29.37
CA LEU A 853 -15.60 -14.38 28.85
C LEU A 853 -16.29 -14.60 27.49
N ALA A 854 -15.73 -15.48 26.65
CA ALA A 854 -16.32 -15.85 25.37
C ALA A 854 -17.67 -16.52 25.56
N ALA A 855 -17.80 -17.43 26.55
CA ALA A 855 -19.08 -18.06 26.87
C ALA A 855 -20.15 -17.03 27.28
N ALA A 856 -19.80 -16.10 28.18
CA ALA A 856 -20.71 -15.03 28.60
C ALA A 856 -21.08 -14.07 27.44
N ALA A 857 -20.13 -13.79 26.55
CA ALA A 857 -20.38 -12.98 25.36
C ALA A 857 -21.27 -13.69 24.33
N CYS A 858 -21.17 -15.02 24.19
CA CYS A 858 -22.05 -15.82 23.34
C CYS A 858 -23.50 -15.76 23.84
N GLU A 859 -23.72 -15.91 25.16
CA GLU A 859 -25.06 -15.79 25.76
C GLU A 859 -25.70 -14.41 25.48
N ALA A 860 -24.92 -13.34 25.64
CA ALA A 860 -25.38 -11.98 25.36
C ALA A 860 -25.70 -11.72 23.88
N LEU A 861 -25.12 -12.50 22.96
CA LEU A 861 -25.35 -12.42 21.51
C LEU A 861 -26.33 -13.50 21.01
N HIS A 862 -26.93 -14.28 21.91
CA HIS A 862 -27.82 -15.41 21.59
C HIS A 862 -27.17 -16.48 20.69
N LEU A 863 -25.89 -16.77 20.95
CA LEU A 863 -25.10 -17.81 20.27
C LEU A 863 -24.86 -19.00 21.23
N ASP A 864 -24.73 -20.20 20.67
CA ASP A 864 -24.35 -21.40 21.42
C ASP A 864 -22.83 -21.39 21.70
N PRO A 865 -22.37 -21.36 22.97
CA PRO A 865 -20.97 -21.42 23.34
C PRO A 865 -20.39 -22.84 23.21
N GLY A 866 -20.54 -23.45 22.04
CA GLY A 866 -19.97 -24.76 21.74
C GLY A 866 -18.45 -24.75 21.95
N LYS A 867 -17.88 -25.89 22.37
CA LYS A 867 -16.43 -26.03 22.63
C LYS A 867 -15.59 -25.67 21.40
N ALA A 868 -16.01 -26.11 20.21
CA ALA A 868 -15.32 -25.80 18.95
C ALA A 868 -15.34 -24.29 18.64
N PHE A 869 -16.48 -23.64 18.81
CA PHE A 869 -16.64 -22.19 18.58
C PHE A 869 -15.82 -21.36 19.58
N THR A 870 -15.89 -21.70 20.87
CA THR A 870 -15.11 -21.03 21.93
C THR A 870 -13.61 -21.15 21.69
N MET A 871 -13.13 -22.32 21.24
CA MET A 871 -11.73 -22.50 20.86
C MET A 871 -11.33 -21.61 19.67
N LYS A 872 -12.20 -21.40 18.68
CA LYS A 872 -11.92 -20.47 17.58
C LYS A 872 -11.90 -19.01 18.02
N VAL A 873 -12.70 -18.61 19.02
CA VAL A 873 -12.60 -17.28 19.66
C VAL A 873 -11.23 -17.10 20.33
N VAL A 874 -10.74 -18.13 21.03
CA VAL A 874 -9.39 -18.11 21.63
C VAL A 874 -8.30 -18.04 20.55
N HIS A 875 -8.43 -18.81 19.46
CA HIS A 875 -7.49 -18.74 18.34
C HIS A 875 -7.48 -17.35 17.70
N LEU A 876 -8.65 -16.74 17.47
CA LEU A 876 -8.76 -15.39 16.93
C LEU A 876 -8.14 -14.35 17.89
N HIS A 877 -8.38 -14.48 19.20
CA HIS A 877 -7.78 -13.64 20.21
C HIS A 877 -6.25 -13.69 20.16
N THR A 878 -5.68 -14.90 20.14
CA THR A 878 -4.22 -15.10 20.01
C THR A 878 -3.68 -14.52 18.71
N ALA A 879 -4.40 -14.70 17.59
CA ALA A 879 -4.01 -14.18 16.28
C ALA A 879 -4.02 -12.64 16.26
N VAL A 880 -5.05 -12.01 16.82
CA VAL A 880 -5.17 -10.55 16.94
C VAL A 880 -4.09 -9.95 17.85
N GLN A 881 -3.75 -10.62 18.96
CA GLN A 881 -2.66 -10.19 19.84
C GLN A 881 -1.27 -10.33 19.20
N SER A 882 -1.11 -11.29 18.28
CA SER A 882 0.17 -11.63 17.67
C SER A 882 0.42 -10.93 16.32
N GLY A 883 -0.62 -10.43 15.65
CA GLY A 883 -0.59 -10.15 14.21
C GLY A 883 -0.98 -8.73 13.79
N GLN A 884 -0.48 -8.35 12.62
CA GLN A 884 -0.82 -7.10 11.91
C GLN A 884 -1.98 -7.32 10.92
N GLY A 885 -2.21 -8.57 10.49
CA GLY A 885 -3.46 -8.97 9.83
C GLY A 885 -3.78 -10.46 9.98
N VAL A 886 -5.07 -10.78 9.90
CA VAL A 886 -5.64 -12.10 10.18
C VAL A 886 -6.68 -12.45 9.10
N MET A 887 -6.62 -13.68 8.56
CA MET A 887 -7.56 -14.21 7.58
C MET A 887 -8.47 -15.25 8.24
N LEU A 888 -9.78 -15.04 8.16
CA LEU A 888 -10.81 -15.98 8.59
C LEU A 888 -11.34 -16.69 7.35
N VAL A 889 -11.03 -17.98 7.24
CA VAL A 889 -11.30 -18.78 6.04
C VAL A 889 -12.29 -19.88 6.36
N GLY A 890 -13.29 -20.07 5.51
CA GLY A 890 -14.23 -21.18 5.63
C GLY A 890 -15.57 -20.87 4.98
N PRO A 891 -16.44 -21.87 4.78
CA PRO A 891 -17.69 -21.71 4.05
C PRO A 891 -18.63 -20.66 4.66
N ALA A 892 -19.53 -20.13 3.84
CA ALA A 892 -20.57 -19.23 4.32
C ALA A 892 -21.38 -19.88 5.47
N GLY A 893 -21.70 -19.09 6.50
CA GLY A 893 -22.46 -19.57 7.66
C GLY A 893 -21.64 -20.31 8.73
N SER A 894 -20.33 -20.49 8.58
CA SER A 894 -19.47 -21.17 9.57
C SER A 894 -19.22 -20.41 10.90
N GLY A 895 -19.80 -19.22 11.06
CA GLY A 895 -19.70 -18.43 12.29
C GLY A 895 -18.55 -17.42 12.36
N LYS A 896 -17.87 -17.12 11.24
CA LYS A 896 -16.75 -16.15 11.16
C LYS A 896 -17.11 -14.77 11.70
N THR A 897 -18.17 -14.14 11.19
CA THR A 897 -18.66 -12.83 11.65
C THR A 897 -19.10 -12.86 13.12
N ALA A 898 -19.72 -13.97 13.57
CA ALA A 898 -20.14 -14.15 14.95
C ALA A 898 -18.92 -14.21 15.90
N CYS A 899 -17.86 -14.92 15.50
CA CYS A 899 -16.61 -15.02 16.24
C CYS A 899 -15.95 -13.64 16.45
N GLN A 900 -15.95 -12.79 15.42
CA GLN A 900 -15.42 -11.41 15.52
C GLN A 900 -16.19 -10.58 16.55
N ARG A 901 -17.53 -10.63 16.52
CA ARG A 901 -18.40 -9.89 17.44
C ARG A 901 -18.28 -10.37 18.89
N VAL A 902 -18.15 -11.68 19.09
CA VAL A 902 -17.89 -12.27 20.42
C VAL A 902 -16.55 -11.75 20.94
N LEU A 903 -15.49 -11.82 20.13
CA LEU A 903 -14.17 -11.34 20.56
C LEU A 903 -14.15 -9.83 20.86
N GLN A 904 -14.84 -9.01 20.07
CA GLN A 904 -15.00 -7.58 20.33
C GLN A 904 -15.54 -7.33 21.75
N ARG A 905 -16.51 -8.13 22.18
CA ARG A 905 -17.13 -8.03 23.51
C ARG A 905 -16.23 -8.58 24.61
N VAL A 906 -15.46 -9.64 24.32
CA VAL A 906 -14.46 -10.20 25.24
C VAL A 906 -13.37 -9.17 25.55
N LEU A 907 -12.81 -8.51 24.52
CA LEU A 907 -11.78 -7.49 24.70
C LEU A 907 -12.28 -6.28 25.50
N LYS A 908 -13.53 -5.87 25.26
CA LYS A 908 -14.18 -4.83 26.07
C LYS A 908 -14.29 -5.24 27.55
N GLY A 909 -14.56 -6.52 27.82
CA GLY A 909 -14.66 -7.06 29.18
C GLY A 909 -13.30 -7.27 29.87
N GLN A 910 -12.25 -7.59 29.12
CA GLN A 910 -10.93 -7.93 29.66
C GLN A 910 -10.03 -6.71 29.90
N SER A 911 -9.95 -5.79 28.94
CA SER A 911 -8.98 -4.68 28.95
C SER A 911 -9.62 -3.30 28.85
N ALA A 912 -10.97 -3.22 28.90
CA ALA A 912 -11.75 -2.00 28.65
C ALA A 912 -11.42 -1.31 27.32
N THR A 913 -10.79 -2.03 26.39
CA THR A 913 -10.40 -1.50 25.08
C THR A 913 -11.65 -1.40 24.21
N GLU A 914 -11.95 -0.21 23.73
CA GLU A 914 -13.00 -0.02 22.74
C GLU A 914 -12.48 -0.47 21.37
N VAL A 915 -13.22 -1.37 20.73
CA VAL A 915 -12.87 -1.93 19.43
C VAL A 915 -13.92 -1.49 18.42
N THR A 916 -13.51 -0.78 17.37
CA THR A 916 -14.38 -0.31 16.28
C THR A 916 -14.16 -1.16 15.04
N LEU A 917 -15.22 -1.82 14.56
CA LEU A 917 -15.22 -2.61 13.34
C LEU A 917 -15.61 -1.75 12.13
N HIS A 918 -14.74 -1.68 11.13
CA HIS A 918 -15.01 -1.04 9.84
C HIS A 918 -15.15 -2.15 8.79
N THR A 919 -16.37 -2.55 8.47
CA THR A 919 -16.64 -3.63 7.51
C THR A 919 -16.77 -3.08 6.10
N LEU A 920 -15.95 -3.60 5.19
CA LEU A 920 -15.83 -3.17 3.81
C LEU A 920 -15.99 -4.38 2.90
N SER A 921 -16.70 -4.23 1.78
CA SER A 921 -16.81 -5.27 0.76
C SER A 921 -15.91 -4.95 -0.44
N PRO A 922 -14.82 -5.72 -0.67
CA PRO A 922 -13.93 -5.48 -1.81
C PRO A 922 -14.61 -5.73 -3.16
N ALA A 923 -15.64 -6.58 -3.21
CA ALA A 923 -16.36 -6.92 -4.43
C ALA A 923 -17.42 -5.90 -4.84
N ALA A 924 -17.89 -5.05 -3.92
CA ALA A 924 -18.87 -3.99 -4.20
C ALA A 924 -18.25 -2.77 -4.92
N ALA A 925 -16.93 -2.76 -5.08
CA ALA A 925 -16.15 -1.68 -5.67
C ALA A 925 -15.30 -2.26 -6.83
N GLU A 926 -15.39 -1.70 -8.04
CA GLU A 926 -14.33 -1.92 -9.04
C GLU A 926 -12.99 -1.54 -8.39
N GLY A 927 -11.90 -2.29 -8.57
CA GLY A 927 -10.69 -2.21 -7.72
C GLY A 927 -10.15 -0.80 -7.40
N GLY A 928 -10.32 0.17 -8.31
CA GLY A 928 -10.00 1.59 -8.09
C GLY A 928 -10.90 2.34 -7.09
N HIS A 929 -12.10 1.86 -6.75
CA HIS A 929 -12.98 2.45 -5.74
C HIS A 929 -12.71 1.87 -4.34
N PHE A 930 -11.94 0.78 -4.24
CA PHE A 930 -11.59 0.17 -2.96
C PHE A 930 -10.33 0.79 -2.35
N LEU A 931 -9.24 0.87 -3.13
CA LEU A 931 -7.99 1.53 -2.71
C LEU A 931 -7.93 3.02 -3.08
N GLY A 932 -8.63 3.42 -4.14
CA GLY A 932 -8.61 4.76 -4.70
C GLY A 932 -8.09 4.78 -6.13
N ARG A 933 -8.47 5.81 -6.88
CA ARG A 933 -8.12 5.95 -8.30
C ARG A 933 -7.87 7.41 -8.66
N PHE A 934 -7.08 7.60 -9.72
CA PHE A 934 -7.07 8.86 -10.42
C PHE A 934 -8.28 8.94 -11.34
N ASP A 935 -9.12 9.95 -11.13
CA ASP A 935 -10.21 10.34 -12.01
C ASP A 935 -9.83 11.68 -12.66
N GLN A 936 -9.57 11.68 -13.97
CA GLN A 936 -9.16 12.88 -14.72
C GLN A 936 -8.04 13.72 -14.05
N ALA A 937 -7.00 13.04 -13.57
CA ALA A 937 -5.84 13.59 -12.84
C ALA A 937 -6.07 14.03 -11.38
N GLU A 938 -7.27 13.83 -10.82
CA GLU A 938 -7.56 14.04 -9.40
C GLU A 938 -7.63 12.70 -8.66
N TRP A 939 -6.95 12.59 -7.52
CA TRP A 939 -7.01 11.39 -6.70
C TRP A 939 -8.33 11.35 -5.92
N ARG A 940 -9.08 10.25 -6.05
CA ARG A 940 -10.23 9.95 -5.21
C ARG A 940 -9.91 8.78 -4.29
N ASP A 941 -10.03 9.00 -2.99
CA ASP A 941 -9.84 7.96 -1.96
C ASP A 941 -10.86 6.83 -2.16
N GLY A 942 -10.37 5.60 -2.08
CA GLY A 942 -11.22 4.42 -2.03
C GLY A 942 -11.79 4.16 -0.62
N ALA A 943 -12.75 3.26 -0.53
CA ALA A 943 -13.40 2.91 0.74
C ALA A 943 -12.40 2.46 1.84
N LEU A 944 -11.37 1.69 1.47
CA LEU A 944 -10.33 1.26 2.42
C LEU A 944 -9.42 2.43 2.82
N ALA A 945 -9.06 3.31 1.88
CA ALA A 945 -8.24 4.48 2.17
C ALA A 945 -8.94 5.43 3.16
N ALA A 946 -10.24 5.68 2.97
CA ALA A 946 -11.04 6.49 3.88
C ALA A 946 -11.14 5.87 5.29
N ALA A 947 -11.41 4.56 5.39
CA ALA A 947 -11.47 3.86 6.67
C ALA A 947 -10.10 3.84 7.38
N ALA A 948 -9.02 3.60 6.63
CA ALA A 948 -7.65 3.65 7.13
C ALA A 948 -7.27 5.04 7.66
N ARG A 949 -7.67 6.12 6.96
CA ARG A 949 -7.44 7.51 7.38
C ARG A 949 -8.20 7.83 8.66
N CYS A 950 -9.44 7.37 8.78
CA CYS A 950 -10.21 7.51 10.02
C CYS A 950 -9.51 6.80 11.19
N ALA A 951 -9.09 5.56 11.00
CA ALA A 951 -8.35 4.79 12.01
C ALA A 951 -6.98 5.39 12.36
N ALA A 952 -6.28 5.99 11.40
CA ALA A 952 -4.99 6.65 11.63
C ALA A 952 -5.12 8.03 12.31
N SER A 953 -6.28 8.68 12.19
CA SER A 953 -6.53 10.00 12.79
C SER A 953 -7.07 9.92 14.21
N ASP A 954 -7.49 8.73 14.66
CA ASP A 954 -8.03 8.55 16.01
C ASP A 954 -6.92 8.62 17.07
N ALA A 955 -7.06 9.58 17.99
CA ALA A 955 -6.16 9.80 19.12
C ALA A 955 -6.69 9.23 20.44
N THR A 956 -7.89 8.61 20.45
CA THR A 956 -8.51 8.06 21.66
C THR A 956 -7.85 6.78 22.16
N GLY A 957 -6.98 6.18 21.35
CA GLY A 957 -6.30 4.92 21.68
C GLY A 957 -7.17 3.67 21.46
N ALA A 958 -8.37 3.83 20.90
CA ALA A 958 -9.24 2.72 20.51
C ALA A 958 -8.56 1.78 19.50
N SER A 959 -8.99 0.53 19.48
CA SER A 959 -8.51 -0.45 18.49
C SER A 959 -9.44 -0.46 17.29
N HIS A 960 -8.89 -0.31 16.09
CA HIS A 960 -9.67 -0.30 14.85
C HIS A 960 -9.45 -1.58 14.05
N TRP A 961 -10.52 -2.24 13.67
CA TRP A 961 -10.48 -3.47 12.89
C TRP A 961 -11.04 -3.19 11.51
N LEU A 962 -10.16 -3.17 10.50
CA LEU A 962 -10.54 -3.00 9.11
C LEU A 962 -10.88 -4.38 8.53
N VAL A 963 -12.18 -4.69 8.47
CA VAL A 963 -12.69 -6.01 8.05
C VAL A 963 -13.04 -5.97 6.57
N MET A 964 -12.42 -6.84 5.78
CA MET A 964 -12.62 -6.99 4.35
C MET A 964 -13.39 -8.28 4.10
N ASP A 965 -14.70 -8.17 3.86
CA ASP A 965 -15.61 -9.28 3.67
C ASP A 965 -15.83 -9.57 2.18
N GLY A 966 -15.19 -10.63 1.69
CA GLY A 966 -15.27 -11.05 0.30
C GLY A 966 -14.07 -11.88 -0.19
N PRO A 967 -14.07 -12.26 -1.48
CA PRO A 967 -12.97 -13.04 -2.07
C PRO A 967 -11.67 -12.24 -2.07
N VAL A 968 -10.60 -12.86 -1.59
CA VAL A 968 -9.25 -12.27 -1.61
C VAL A 968 -8.64 -12.48 -2.98
N VAL A 969 -8.56 -11.41 -3.77
CA VAL A 969 -7.99 -11.43 -5.12
C VAL A 969 -6.74 -10.55 -5.21
N PRO A 970 -5.76 -10.88 -6.08
CA PRO A 970 -4.47 -10.21 -6.09
C PRO A 970 -4.55 -8.73 -6.48
N SER A 971 -5.57 -8.35 -7.27
CA SER A 971 -5.77 -6.99 -7.79
C SER A 971 -5.86 -5.91 -6.71
N TRP A 972 -6.38 -6.24 -5.52
CA TRP A 972 -6.43 -5.31 -4.38
C TRP A 972 -5.64 -5.83 -3.18
N ALA A 973 -5.54 -7.15 -2.98
CA ALA A 973 -4.84 -7.72 -1.82
C ALA A 973 -3.33 -7.45 -1.84
N ASP A 974 -2.71 -7.35 -3.02
CA ASP A 974 -1.29 -7.00 -3.14
C ASP A 974 -1.06 -5.54 -2.69
N GLY A 975 -1.98 -4.60 -2.98
CA GLY A 975 -1.88 -3.20 -2.55
C GLY A 975 -1.98 -2.98 -1.02
N VAL A 976 -2.53 -3.94 -0.28
CA VAL A 976 -2.62 -3.90 1.19
C VAL A 976 -1.42 -4.58 1.86
N CYS A 977 -0.59 -5.31 1.11
CA CYS A 977 0.54 -6.08 1.68
C CYS A 977 1.55 -5.21 2.45
N ALA A 978 1.79 -3.98 2.01
CA ALA A 978 2.67 -3.05 2.71
C ALA A 978 2.14 -2.64 4.11
N ALA A 979 0.82 -2.66 4.29
CA ALA A 979 0.18 -2.37 5.57
C ALA A 979 0.29 -3.56 6.55
N LEU A 980 0.51 -4.77 6.04
CA LEU A 980 0.71 -6.00 6.82
C LEU A 980 2.18 -6.23 7.23
N ASP A 981 3.12 -5.45 6.69
CA ASP A 981 4.54 -5.50 7.05
C ASP A 981 4.82 -4.60 8.28
N LYS A 982 5.97 -4.79 8.95
CA LYS A 982 6.36 -4.07 10.20
C LYS A 982 6.16 -2.54 10.16
N GLY A 983 6.28 -1.94 8.98
CA GLY A 983 6.10 -0.50 8.78
C GLY A 983 4.65 -0.01 8.93
N ARG A 984 3.65 -0.89 8.81
CA ARG A 984 2.21 -0.58 8.89
C ARG A 984 1.81 0.57 7.97
N ARG A 985 2.27 0.52 6.72
CA ARG A 985 2.12 1.59 5.73
C ARG A 985 1.18 1.13 4.63
N LEU A 986 0.00 1.73 4.54
CA LEU A 986 -0.88 1.56 3.39
C LEU A 986 -0.46 2.53 2.29
N CYS A 987 0.08 1.99 1.21
CA CYS A 987 0.51 2.77 0.06
C CYS A 987 -0.66 2.91 -0.92
N LEU A 988 -1.04 4.14 -1.22
CA LEU A 988 -2.08 4.44 -2.20
C LEU A 988 -1.48 4.69 -3.58
N GLY A 989 -2.28 4.49 -4.63
CA GLY A 989 -1.88 4.80 -6.01
C GLY A 989 -1.47 6.27 -6.22
N SER A 990 -1.95 7.19 -5.38
CA SER A 990 -1.52 8.60 -5.35
C SER A 990 -0.06 8.81 -4.97
N GLY A 991 0.61 7.79 -4.43
CA GLY A 991 1.90 7.94 -3.75
C GLY A 991 1.77 8.47 -2.32
N GLU A 992 0.55 8.68 -1.81
CA GLU A 992 0.29 8.91 -0.39
C GLU A 992 0.51 7.61 0.40
N VAL A 993 1.11 7.73 1.58
CA VAL A 993 1.37 6.60 2.48
C VAL A 993 0.68 6.86 3.81
N ILE A 994 -0.38 6.11 4.09
CA ILE A 994 -1.09 6.18 5.37
C ILE A 994 -0.40 5.25 6.36
N LYS A 995 0.17 5.81 7.44
CA LYS A 995 0.77 5.04 8.54
C LYS A 995 -0.32 4.67 9.55
N LEU A 996 -0.59 3.38 9.69
CA LEU A 996 -1.56 2.86 10.64
C LEU A 996 -0.94 2.76 12.05
N HIS A 997 -1.75 3.00 13.07
CA HIS A 997 -1.34 2.85 14.47
C HIS A 997 -1.11 1.37 14.84
N SER A 998 -0.42 1.14 15.97
CA SER A 998 -0.21 -0.19 16.52
C SER A 998 -1.51 -0.93 16.86
N ASN A 999 -2.59 -0.17 17.11
CA ASN A 999 -3.89 -0.67 17.55
C ASN A 999 -4.85 -0.96 16.39
N THR A 1000 -4.42 -0.73 15.14
CA THR A 1000 -5.19 -1.05 13.93
C THR A 1000 -4.84 -2.45 13.42
N ILE A 1001 -5.87 -3.25 13.12
CA ILE A 1001 -5.74 -4.64 12.65
C ILE A 1001 -6.50 -4.81 11.33
N LEU A 1002 -5.89 -5.50 10.37
CA LEU A 1002 -6.50 -5.86 9.09
C LEU A 1002 -7.09 -7.27 9.16
N LEU A 1003 -8.40 -7.40 9.01
CA LEU A 1003 -9.12 -8.67 9.03
C LEU A 1003 -9.65 -8.99 7.63
N PHE A 1004 -9.46 -10.21 7.16
CA PHE A 1004 -9.98 -10.69 5.89
C PHE A 1004 -10.96 -11.81 6.17
N GLU A 1005 -12.21 -11.69 5.74
CA GLU A 1005 -13.21 -12.74 5.82
C GLU A 1005 -13.43 -13.29 4.41
N SER A 1006 -13.08 -14.56 4.19
CA SER A 1006 -13.19 -15.20 2.87
C SER A 1006 -13.67 -16.64 2.96
N GLU A 1007 -14.24 -17.14 1.87
CA GLU A 1007 -14.66 -18.53 1.77
C GLU A 1007 -13.46 -19.46 1.55
N ASP A 1008 -12.64 -19.13 0.57
CA ASP A 1008 -11.42 -19.83 0.21
C ASP A 1008 -10.28 -18.85 -0.12
N LEU A 1009 -9.07 -19.38 -0.29
CA LEU A 1009 -7.87 -18.62 -0.64
C LEU A 1009 -7.32 -19.01 -2.02
N GLN A 1010 -8.11 -19.63 -2.90
CA GLN A 1010 -7.62 -20.13 -4.20
C GLN A 1010 -7.14 -19.01 -5.11
N SER A 1011 -7.84 -17.87 -5.09
CA SER A 1011 -7.47 -16.68 -5.85
C SER A 1011 -6.42 -15.80 -5.16
N ALA A 1012 -6.11 -16.06 -3.90
CA ALA A 1012 -5.21 -15.20 -3.13
C ALA A 1012 -3.75 -15.39 -3.57
N SER A 1013 -2.98 -14.30 -3.58
CA SER A 1013 -1.54 -14.42 -3.85
C SER A 1013 -0.85 -15.06 -2.64
N PRO A 1014 0.13 -15.98 -2.82
CA PRO A 1014 0.89 -16.54 -1.70
C PRO A 1014 1.61 -15.47 -0.86
N ALA A 1015 1.87 -14.32 -1.47
CA ALA A 1015 2.48 -13.17 -0.80
C ALA A 1015 1.52 -12.53 0.22
N SER A 1016 0.23 -12.36 -0.11
CA SER A 1016 -0.78 -11.84 0.82
C SER A 1016 -1.04 -12.82 1.96
N VAL A 1017 -1.20 -14.11 1.65
CA VAL A 1017 -1.47 -15.16 2.65
C VAL A 1017 -0.33 -15.29 3.64
N SER A 1018 0.93 -15.25 3.18
CA SER A 1018 2.11 -15.40 4.05
C SER A 1018 2.32 -14.29 5.09
N ARG A 1019 1.61 -13.16 4.96
CA ARG A 1019 1.70 -12.01 5.88
C ARG A 1019 0.60 -12.02 6.93
N CYS A 1020 -0.37 -12.92 6.80
CA CYS A 1020 -1.50 -13.01 7.71
C CYS A 1020 -1.47 -14.32 8.49
N LEU A 1021 -2.05 -14.27 9.70
CA LEU A 1021 -2.39 -15.50 10.42
C LEU A 1021 -3.73 -16.01 9.90
N VAL A 1022 -3.80 -17.30 9.57
CA VAL A 1022 -5.02 -17.92 9.06
C VAL A 1022 -5.74 -18.64 10.19
N VAL A 1023 -7.02 -18.34 10.38
CA VAL A 1023 -7.92 -19.07 11.28
C VAL A 1023 -8.98 -19.75 10.42
N TYR A 1024 -8.94 -21.08 10.36
CA TYR A 1024 -9.88 -21.85 9.55
C TYR A 1024 -11.17 -22.16 10.33
N PHE A 1025 -12.32 -22.10 9.64
CA PHE A 1025 -13.65 -22.39 10.18
C PHE A 1025 -14.29 -23.52 9.36
N GLU A 1026 -14.72 -24.58 10.04
CA GLU A 1026 -15.49 -25.67 9.43
C GLU A 1026 -17.00 -25.37 9.48
N SER A 1027 -17.79 -25.99 8.61
CA SER A 1027 -19.27 -25.88 8.64
C SER A 1027 -19.89 -26.36 9.96
N ALA A 1028 -19.18 -27.18 10.73
CA ALA A 1028 -19.60 -27.68 12.04
C ALA A 1028 -19.23 -26.75 13.21
N THR A 1029 -18.52 -25.64 12.96
CA THR A 1029 -18.04 -24.69 13.99
C THR A 1029 -19.17 -23.80 14.54
N VAL A 1030 -20.39 -23.99 14.06
CA VAL A 1030 -21.50 -23.04 14.20
C VAL A 1030 -22.07 -23.04 15.61
N GLY A 1031 -21.93 -21.91 16.32
CA GLY A 1031 -22.63 -21.61 17.57
C GLY A 1031 -24.06 -21.09 17.34
N ILE A 1032 -24.86 -21.76 16.51
CA ILE A 1032 -26.29 -21.44 16.33
C ILE A 1032 -27.07 -22.45 17.18
N MET A 1033 -27.85 -21.94 18.15
CA MET A 1033 -28.84 -22.74 18.87
C MET A 1033 -29.70 -23.50 17.85
N PRO A 1034 -29.83 -24.83 17.92
CA PRO A 1034 -30.82 -25.54 17.12
C PRO A 1034 -32.18 -24.95 17.46
N GLN A 1035 -32.76 -24.16 16.54
CA GLN A 1035 -34.08 -23.60 16.76
C GLN A 1035 -35.07 -24.76 16.85
N GLU A 1036 -35.64 -24.97 18.04
CA GLU A 1036 -36.79 -25.84 18.19
C GLU A 1036 -37.92 -25.35 17.26
N PRO A 1037 -38.67 -26.24 16.59
CA PRO A 1037 -39.70 -25.87 15.61
C PRO A 1037 -40.92 -25.10 16.16
N GLN A 1038 -40.92 -24.68 17.43
CA GLN A 1038 -42.08 -24.06 18.08
C GLN A 1038 -42.14 -22.53 17.89
N ALA A 1039 -41.05 -21.86 17.51
CA ALA A 1039 -41.03 -20.40 17.34
C ALA A 1039 -41.63 -19.87 16.02
N MET A 1040 -41.97 -20.74 15.06
CA MET A 1040 -42.54 -20.31 13.77
C MET A 1040 -44.05 -20.00 13.82
N GLN A 1041 -44.75 -20.32 14.91
CA GLN A 1041 -46.20 -20.07 15.02
C GLN A 1041 -46.59 -18.71 15.64
N SER A 1042 -45.64 -17.93 16.16
CA SER A 1042 -45.95 -16.66 16.83
C SER A 1042 -45.52 -15.39 16.09
N ARG A 1043 -45.17 -15.48 14.80
CA ARG A 1043 -44.99 -14.32 13.91
C ARG A 1043 -45.67 -14.57 12.56
N ARG A 1044 -47.00 -14.51 12.56
CA ARG A 1044 -47.81 -14.19 11.40
C ARG A 1044 -48.54 -12.89 11.67
#